data_AF-A0A671Q5K2-F1
#
_entry.id   AF-A0A671Q5K2-F1
#
_cell.length_a   1.000
_cell.length_b   1.000
_cell.length_c   1.000
_cell.angle_alpha   90.00
_cell.angle_beta   90.00
_cell.angle_gamma   90.00
#
_symmetry.space_group_name_H-M   'P 1'
#
loop_
_entity.id
_entity.type
_entity.pdbx_description
1 polymer ?
#
loop_
_entity_poly.entity_id
_entity_poly.type
_entity_poly.pdbx_seq_one_letter_code
_entity_poly.pdbx_strand_id
1 'polypeptide(L)'
;MKTHSLTHLLYFSLILKGSNENKMSPAKALTMKDYENQITALKKENFNLKLRIYFLEERVQQKCDDSTEDIYKTNIELKVEVESMKRDLAEKQELLVSASKALESLASRGVDDGREKMQREMDSLREAFSARIQELEECFLFLSSLCKLQDPHLIQAPPPNGSESSSSVIEQLRVSLKNQDTMIGELRSNDPKQPMAEQMAQLNSFIGQKDSQLQALREELDCGRENAERDKEVFVERQNELSRLEQKTRQLTEELNTAKSSNQTLKHTLEETEREKKTLSDELQEREIELAAGKKNSLKRDKTIQGLSLVLKEKEKEIEDLSGDLEEKDQALAKAREALHKAKLQKYQGAEDQQSLLLEQQAELSRLQAEAHSSLLEAQRLQHVLGSRDSELSLLQQAKLELEQELEQLQQQKKKGDKTINDLQNQLKKLNGALADRENALEQQRLEQQEQNRAAEQKLQNAIERLTASLNHKDQQLQDYMNMVKDLEKNRTQEEGDPMVGKLRARLKEKEKALEKAMDEKFAAMEEKENEIHLLQLSLREKERDVEHLNNLLSHNEETINSFDALIKERDLELQQLLNSLKNLQRCKDETEQNLQRALREKDAIIQHLQQALDNKTRDMEEMANRVLNQSESQGRDLAEQMSQRLKVTETMLSEAVKDRERLVTDNQTAVENLLATISSKDQLLKESVERHVQALNKHAGELQDLRKELADTQLQLRNAQRLNATATQDGHLETAELRAMLSEKDALINKLLYRGQEKDRILLEMKTSEALPPQVLELRQTIEVLQEKLEEREAELSRRNSEETLEITTVSKTSMVVLKKELTQKTEALNAALKRENQLKMSLAELQSMVSELEMRLEGQTTNIESLTSTLNTKEEIITELHQCLSQRGDSRLPLTWDQASQPGESECSISSLPQRERTIIGGDLQQQDVASLSDLLTEQTELNRALRAEQHLYSDLIRAVKERDSVERLQALQLELTAVSLLRQQLESGVQMNTELRDQLQKEIQRAKQREGSNPSELESMRDALEEAQRWNASLQARLGQIQNRGGGVGQANDSMDTLSLIGDQTSYMSICVGEGPEEELQHLTIEQLRIKVSA
;
A
#
# COMPACT_ATOMS: atom_id res chain seq x y z
N MET A 1 -27.04 -34.58 15.41
CA MET A 1 -25.90 -34.97 14.55
C MET A 1 -25.68 -36.48 14.33
N LYS A 2 -26.13 -37.42 15.18
CA LYS A 2 -25.88 -38.87 14.95
C LYS A 2 -26.76 -39.58 13.90
N THR A 3 -27.69 -38.88 13.25
CA THR A 3 -28.67 -39.48 12.30
C THR A 3 -28.27 -39.41 10.82
N HIS A 4 -27.53 -38.38 10.38
CA HIS A 4 -27.19 -38.19 8.95
C HIS A 4 -26.11 -39.14 8.39
N SER A 5 -25.23 -39.69 9.25
CA SER A 5 -24.18 -40.62 8.81
C SER A 5 -24.73 -41.96 8.30
N LEU A 6 -25.80 -42.47 8.92
CA LEU A 6 -26.45 -43.73 8.54
C LEU A 6 -27.15 -43.64 7.18
N THR A 7 -27.77 -42.51 6.85
CA THR A 7 -28.41 -42.28 5.54
C THR A 7 -27.40 -42.27 4.40
N HIS A 8 -26.22 -41.67 4.58
CA HIS A 8 -25.17 -41.67 3.54
C HIS A 8 -24.62 -43.08 3.26
N LEU A 9 -24.38 -43.88 4.31
CA LEU A 9 -23.91 -45.26 4.18
C LEU A 9 -24.95 -46.17 3.49
N LEU A 10 -26.24 -46.00 3.81
CA LEU A 10 -27.32 -46.73 3.12
C LEU A 10 -27.43 -46.35 1.64
N TYR A 11 -27.27 -45.06 1.29
CA TYR A 11 -27.32 -44.62 -0.10
C TYR A 11 -26.17 -45.21 -0.95
N PHE A 12 -24.94 -45.19 -0.41
CA PHE A 12 -23.79 -45.83 -1.05
C PHE A 12 -23.96 -47.35 -1.20
N SER A 13 -24.55 -48.02 -0.20
CA SER A 13 -24.85 -49.46 -0.26
C SER A 13 -25.96 -49.84 -1.25
N LEU A 14 -26.83 -48.90 -1.65
CA LEU A 14 -27.84 -49.15 -2.69
C LEU A 14 -27.25 -48.99 -4.10
N ILE A 15 -26.43 -47.95 -4.31
CA ILE A 15 -25.81 -47.68 -5.62
C ILE A 15 -24.90 -48.83 -6.05
N LEU A 16 -24.10 -49.38 -5.14
CA LEU A 16 -23.25 -50.56 -5.40
C LEU A 16 -24.01 -51.89 -5.60
N LYS A 17 -25.34 -51.91 -5.41
CA LYS A 17 -26.21 -53.07 -5.69
C LYS A 17 -26.99 -52.98 -7.00
N GLY A 18 -26.92 -51.85 -7.71
CA GLY A 18 -27.80 -51.54 -8.85
C GLY A 18 -27.32 -52.02 -10.22
N SER A 19 -26.17 -52.69 -10.35
CA SER A 19 -25.58 -52.98 -11.67
C SER A 19 -24.91 -54.35 -11.77
N ASN A 20 -25.33 -55.11 -12.78
CA ASN A 20 -24.75 -56.38 -13.25
C ASN A 20 -24.79 -57.59 -12.28
N GLU A 21 -26.00 -57.99 -11.86
CA GLU A 21 -26.30 -59.43 -11.62
C GLU A 21 -26.28 -60.23 -12.94
N ASN A 22 -25.14 -60.26 -13.64
CA ASN A 22 -24.98 -61.11 -14.83
C ASN A 22 -24.50 -62.50 -14.40
N LYS A 23 -25.39 -63.49 -14.52
CA LYS A 23 -25.28 -64.80 -13.86
C LYS A 23 -24.09 -65.62 -14.36
N MET A 24 -22.99 -65.63 -13.59
CA MET A 24 -21.88 -66.56 -13.76
C MET A 24 -22.25 -68.00 -13.34
N SER A 25 -23.17 -68.60 -14.08
CA SER A 25 -23.32 -70.06 -14.18
C SER A 25 -22.10 -70.63 -14.94
N PRO A 26 -21.74 -71.91 -14.71
CA PRO A 26 -20.33 -72.30 -14.60
C PRO A 26 -19.52 -72.11 -15.89
N ALA A 27 -18.23 -71.80 -15.69
CA ALA A 27 -17.28 -71.46 -16.73
C ALA A 27 -17.26 -72.47 -17.89
N LYS A 28 -17.93 -72.11 -18.99
CA LYS A 28 -17.48 -72.57 -20.31
C LYS A 28 -16.09 -72.00 -20.50
N ALA A 29 -15.12 -72.86 -20.79
CA ALA A 29 -13.79 -72.42 -21.19
C ALA A 29 -13.93 -71.60 -22.48
N LEU A 30 -13.80 -70.28 -22.35
CA LEU A 30 -13.68 -69.37 -23.49
C LEU A 30 -12.50 -69.84 -24.34
N THR A 31 -12.75 -70.06 -25.63
CA THR A 31 -11.69 -70.46 -26.55
C THR A 31 -10.73 -69.28 -26.76
N MET A 32 -9.50 -69.54 -27.21
CA MET A 32 -8.56 -68.45 -27.56
C MET A 32 -9.19 -67.41 -28.49
N LYS A 33 -10.04 -67.86 -29.43
CA LYS A 33 -10.78 -67.02 -30.36
C LYS A 33 -11.82 -66.13 -29.67
N ASP A 34 -12.42 -66.58 -28.57
CA ASP A 34 -13.36 -65.77 -27.79
C ASP A 34 -12.63 -64.65 -27.03
N TYR A 35 -11.43 -64.91 -26.51
CA TYR A 35 -10.55 -63.88 -25.94
C TYR A 35 -10.04 -62.90 -27.01
N GLU A 36 -9.64 -63.37 -28.19
CA GLU A 36 -9.27 -62.51 -29.34
C GLU A 36 -10.44 -61.61 -29.77
N ASN A 37 -11.65 -62.15 -29.83
CA ASN A 37 -12.87 -61.39 -30.09
C ASN A 37 -13.14 -60.35 -29.00
N GLN A 38 -12.99 -60.72 -27.72
CA GLN A 38 -13.19 -59.81 -26.58
C GLN A 38 -12.16 -58.68 -26.58
N ILE A 39 -10.88 -58.99 -26.83
CA ILE A 39 -9.81 -57.98 -27.00
C ILE A 39 -10.10 -57.07 -28.19
N THR A 40 -10.65 -57.60 -29.28
CA THR A 40 -11.01 -56.80 -30.47
C THR A 40 -12.22 -55.91 -30.22
N ALA A 41 -13.23 -56.38 -29.48
CA ALA A 41 -14.36 -55.58 -29.03
C ALA A 41 -13.90 -54.45 -28.10
N LEU A 42 -13.12 -54.78 -27.07
CA LEU A 42 -12.54 -53.79 -26.14
C LEU A 42 -11.65 -52.77 -26.87
N LYS A 43 -10.87 -53.16 -27.88
CA LYS A 43 -10.10 -52.21 -28.71
C LYS A 43 -11.00 -51.25 -29.48
N LYS A 44 -12.13 -51.72 -30.04
CA LYS A 44 -13.11 -50.86 -30.74
C LYS A 44 -13.85 -49.94 -29.77
N GLU A 45 -14.20 -50.42 -28.58
CA GLU A 45 -14.82 -49.61 -27.52
C GLU A 45 -13.86 -48.55 -27.00
N ASN A 46 -12.60 -48.91 -26.73
CA ASN A 46 -11.56 -47.99 -26.30
C ASN A 46 -11.25 -46.93 -27.37
N PHE A 47 -11.26 -47.30 -28.67
CA PHE A 47 -11.13 -46.34 -29.78
C PHE A 47 -12.32 -45.36 -29.86
N ASN A 48 -13.56 -45.84 -29.70
CA ASN A 48 -14.75 -44.97 -29.65
C ASN A 48 -14.74 -44.05 -28.42
N LEU A 49 -14.33 -44.57 -27.25
CA LEU A 49 -14.11 -43.76 -26.06
C LEU A 49 -13.04 -42.70 -26.30
N LYS A 50 -11.94 -43.03 -26.98
CA LYS A 50 -10.85 -42.10 -27.28
C LYS A 50 -11.26 -41.00 -28.26
N LEU A 51 -12.07 -41.33 -29.28
CA LEU A 51 -12.71 -40.33 -30.15
C LEU A 51 -13.69 -39.44 -29.37
N ARG A 52 -14.53 -40.02 -28.51
CA ARG A 52 -15.50 -39.26 -27.71
C ARG A 52 -14.83 -38.38 -26.65
N ILE A 53 -13.69 -38.82 -26.10
CA ILE A 53 -12.83 -38.01 -25.24
C ILE A 53 -12.19 -36.89 -26.08
N TYR A 54 -11.62 -37.17 -27.25
CA TYR A 54 -11.06 -36.14 -28.14
C TYR A 54 -12.08 -35.04 -28.46
N PHE A 55 -13.29 -35.38 -28.92
CA PHE A 55 -14.35 -34.40 -29.21
C PHE A 55 -14.95 -33.72 -27.97
N LEU A 56 -14.66 -34.21 -26.76
CA LEU A 56 -15.01 -33.53 -25.50
C LEU A 56 -13.87 -32.63 -25.01
N GLU A 57 -12.61 -33.07 -25.12
CA GLU A 57 -11.41 -32.28 -24.88
C GLU A 57 -11.39 -31.07 -25.84
N GLU A 58 -11.61 -31.27 -27.14
CA GLU A 58 -11.69 -30.21 -28.17
C GLU A 58 -12.79 -29.18 -27.90
N ARG A 59 -14.00 -29.64 -27.53
CA ARG A 59 -15.14 -28.76 -27.20
C ARG A 59 -15.06 -28.10 -25.82
N VAL A 60 -14.24 -28.64 -24.91
CA VAL A 60 -13.90 -27.98 -23.64
C VAL A 60 -12.79 -26.97 -23.86
N GLN A 61 -11.77 -27.30 -24.65
CA GLN A 61 -10.66 -26.43 -24.99
C GLN A 61 -11.16 -25.16 -25.69
N GLN A 62 -11.95 -25.29 -26.77
CA GLN A 62 -12.59 -24.14 -27.44
C GLN A 62 -13.33 -23.23 -26.46
N LYS A 63 -14.18 -23.81 -25.59
CA LYS A 63 -14.94 -23.04 -24.60
C LYS A 63 -14.07 -22.43 -23.49
N CYS A 64 -12.97 -23.08 -23.13
CA CYS A 64 -12.00 -22.55 -22.18
C CYS A 64 -11.24 -21.38 -22.81
N ASP A 65 -10.83 -21.49 -24.06
CA ASP A 65 -10.08 -20.46 -24.79
C ASP A 65 -10.98 -19.23 -25.05
N ASP A 66 -12.21 -19.41 -25.55
CA ASP A 66 -13.24 -18.36 -25.65
C ASP A 66 -13.44 -17.65 -24.29
N SER A 67 -13.66 -18.43 -23.23
CA SER A 67 -13.86 -17.88 -21.88
C SER A 67 -12.60 -17.21 -21.32
N THR A 68 -11.41 -17.58 -21.80
CA THR A 68 -10.14 -17.01 -21.36
C THR A 68 -9.91 -15.67 -22.04
N GLU A 69 -10.29 -15.50 -23.30
CA GLU A 69 -10.30 -14.19 -23.96
C GLU A 69 -11.34 -13.26 -23.33
N ASP A 70 -12.56 -13.74 -23.03
CA ASP A 70 -13.56 -12.97 -22.27
C ASP A 70 -13.10 -12.65 -20.84
N ILE A 71 -12.39 -13.55 -20.16
CA ILE A 71 -11.77 -13.28 -18.85
C ILE A 71 -10.66 -12.22 -18.97
N TYR A 72 -9.78 -12.29 -19.97
CA TYR A 72 -8.76 -11.25 -20.16
C TYR A 72 -9.37 -9.90 -20.53
N LYS A 73 -10.39 -9.89 -21.39
CA LYS A 73 -11.13 -8.69 -21.78
C LYS A 73 -11.85 -8.06 -20.58
N THR A 74 -12.60 -8.84 -19.79
CA THR A 74 -13.22 -8.34 -18.56
C THR A 74 -12.19 -7.94 -17.51
N ASN A 75 -11.02 -8.58 -17.45
CA ASN A 75 -9.91 -8.14 -16.59
C ASN A 75 -9.33 -6.79 -17.05
N ILE A 76 -9.19 -6.56 -18.35
CA ILE A 76 -8.78 -5.27 -18.94
C ILE A 76 -9.85 -4.19 -18.66
N GLU A 77 -11.13 -4.49 -18.88
CA GLU A 77 -12.25 -3.58 -18.60
C GLU A 77 -12.31 -3.22 -17.11
N LEU A 78 -12.21 -4.19 -16.20
CA LEU A 78 -12.11 -3.97 -14.75
C LEU A 78 -10.84 -3.19 -14.37
N LYS A 79 -9.70 -3.43 -15.02
CA LYS A 79 -8.47 -2.67 -14.78
C LYS A 79 -8.62 -1.21 -15.24
N VAL A 80 -9.34 -0.96 -16.34
CA VAL A 80 -9.69 0.40 -16.79
C VAL A 80 -10.71 1.06 -15.83
N GLU A 81 -11.73 0.35 -15.34
CA GLU A 81 -12.67 0.89 -14.33
C GLU A 81 -11.92 1.19 -13.01
N VAL A 82 -10.99 0.33 -12.58
CA VAL A 82 -10.13 0.56 -11.39
C VAL A 82 -9.19 1.74 -11.57
N GLU A 83 -8.49 1.88 -12.70
CA GLU A 83 -7.63 3.06 -12.94
C GLU A 83 -8.45 4.34 -13.16
N SER A 84 -9.72 4.26 -13.57
CA SER A 84 -10.61 5.42 -13.55
C SER A 84 -11.08 5.75 -12.15
N MET A 85 -11.55 4.77 -11.37
CA MET A 85 -11.94 4.99 -9.97
C MET A 85 -10.77 5.51 -9.11
N LYS A 86 -9.52 5.16 -9.43
CA LYS A 86 -8.32 5.75 -8.81
C LYS A 86 -8.13 7.23 -9.17
N ARG A 87 -8.32 7.62 -10.44
CA ARG A 87 -8.29 9.04 -10.86
C ARG A 87 -9.43 9.82 -10.22
N ASP A 88 -10.65 9.31 -10.29
CA ASP A 88 -11.83 9.91 -9.68
C ASP A 88 -11.64 10.09 -8.17
N LEU A 89 -11.07 9.09 -7.48
CA LEU A 89 -10.71 9.14 -6.06
C LEU A 89 -9.61 10.18 -5.78
N ALA A 90 -8.58 10.28 -6.63
CA ALA A 90 -7.53 11.30 -6.49
C ALA A 90 -8.10 12.72 -6.67
N GLU A 91 -8.96 12.95 -7.66
CA GLU A 91 -9.68 14.21 -7.84
C GLU A 91 -10.59 14.53 -6.64
N LYS A 92 -11.31 13.52 -6.10
CA LYS A 92 -12.10 13.73 -4.87
C LYS A 92 -11.20 14.04 -3.67
N GLN A 93 -10.04 13.39 -3.55
CA GLN A 93 -9.09 13.63 -2.47
C GLN A 93 -8.48 15.04 -2.57
N GLU A 94 -8.15 15.53 -3.76
CA GLU A 94 -7.69 16.90 -3.99
C GLU A 94 -8.78 17.93 -3.65
N LEU A 95 -10.02 17.70 -4.11
CA LEU A 95 -11.17 18.53 -3.75
C LEU A 95 -11.43 18.53 -2.23
N LEU A 96 -11.25 17.39 -1.55
CA LEU A 96 -11.42 17.26 -0.10
C LEU A 96 -10.28 17.97 0.65
N VAL A 97 -9.03 17.88 0.17
CA VAL A 97 -7.89 18.66 0.71
C VAL A 97 -8.08 20.17 0.47
N SER A 98 -8.63 20.57 -0.69
CA SER A 98 -8.96 21.96 -1.00
C SER A 98 -10.07 22.50 -0.08
N ALA A 99 -11.14 21.73 0.09
CA ALA A 99 -12.22 22.02 1.03
C ALA A 99 -11.72 22.05 2.49
N SER A 100 -10.81 21.15 2.87
CA SER A 100 -10.17 21.12 4.18
C SER A 100 -9.35 22.39 4.42
N LYS A 101 -8.50 22.80 3.47
CA LYS A 101 -7.74 24.07 3.55
C LYS A 101 -8.66 25.30 3.63
N ALA A 102 -9.79 25.29 2.91
CA ALA A 102 -10.79 26.36 2.99
C ALA A 102 -11.49 26.39 4.35
N LEU A 103 -11.88 25.23 4.89
CA LEU A 103 -12.45 25.08 6.24
C LEU A 103 -11.44 25.44 7.33
N GLU A 104 -10.16 25.10 7.17
CA GLU A 104 -9.06 25.42 8.09
C GLU A 104 -8.73 26.93 8.07
N SER A 105 -8.86 27.58 6.91
CA SER A 105 -8.78 29.05 6.75
C SER A 105 -9.98 29.77 7.39
N LEU A 106 -11.16 29.15 7.41
CA LEU A 106 -12.35 29.65 8.12
C LEU A 106 -12.27 29.37 9.63
N ALA A 107 -11.74 28.20 10.01
CA ALA A 107 -11.61 27.76 11.39
C ALA A 107 -10.53 28.56 12.13
N SER A 108 -9.34 28.77 11.56
CA SER A 108 -8.32 29.65 12.14
C SER A 108 -8.86 31.06 12.40
N ARG A 109 -9.63 31.60 11.45
CA ARG A 109 -10.33 32.89 11.59
C ARG A 109 -11.42 32.92 12.67
N GLY A 110 -12.01 31.77 13.03
CA GLY A 110 -12.92 31.62 14.17
C GLY A 110 -12.23 31.26 15.49
N VAL A 111 -11.05 30.64 15.43
CA VAL A 111 -10.27 30.23 16.60
C VAL A 111 -9.62 31.43 17.27
N ASP A 112 -9.12 32.46 16.56
CA ASP A 112 -8.60 33.64 17.25
C ASP A 112 -9.69 34.38 18.04
N ASP A 113 -10.83 34.70 17.43
CA ASP A 113 -11.94 35.39 18.11
C ASP A 113 -12.53 34.54 19.27
N GLY A 114 -12.69 33.23 19.05
CA GLY A 114 -13.13 32.29 20.09
C GLY A 114 -12.11 32.08 21.20
N ARG A 115 -10.81 32.04 20.89
CA ARG A 115 -9.72 31.81 21.85
C ARG A 115 -9.41 33.06 22.63
N GLU A 116 -9.39 34.25 22.02
CA GLU A 116 -9.32 35.51 22.78
C GLU A 116 -10.50 35.62 23.75
N LYS A 117 -11.71 35.22 23.33
CA LYS A 117 -12.91 35.28 24.19
C LYS A 117 -12.84 34.28 25.34
N MET A 118 -12.48 33.02 25.07
CA MET A 118 -12.28 32.01 26.10
C MET A 118 -11.08 32.34 27.02
N GLN A 119 -10.05 33.00 26.50
CA GLN A 119 -8.91 33.50 27.27
C GLN A 119 -9.35 34.65 28.19
N ARG A 120 -10.10 35.64 27.70
CA ARG A 120 -10.73 36.70 28.54
C ARG A 120 -11.63 36.12 29.63
N GLU A 121 -12.45 35.12 29.29
CA GLU A 121 -13.31 34.43 30.26
C GLU A 121 -12.48 33.62 31.28
N MET A 122 -11.39 32.96 30.86
CA MET A 122 -10.48 32.25 31.76
C MET A 122 -9.62 33.17 32.63
N ASP A 123 -9.19 34.32 32.13
CA ASP A 123 -8.43 35.32 32.86
C ASP A 123 -9.33 36.04 33.87
N SER A 124 -10.58 36.33 33.51
CA SER A 124 -11.61 36.79 34.45
C SER A 124 -11.94 35.74 35.52
N LEU A 125 -11.97 34.44 35.16
CA LEU A 125 -12.12 33.36 36.14
C LEU A 125 -10.88 33.24 37.06
N ARG A 126 -9.67 33.49 36.52
CA ARG A 126 -8.42 33.54 37.31
C ARG A 126 -8.40 34.74 38.24
N GLU A 127 -8.87 35.91 37.82
CA GLU A 127 -9.07 37.06 38.72
C GLU A 127 -10.10 36.75 39.81
N ALA A 128 -11.22 36.10 39.48
CA ALA A 128 -12.22 35.68 40.46
C ALA A 128 -11.67 34.66 41.48
N PHE A 129 -10.87 33.68 41.04
CA PHE A 129 -10.18 32.76 41.94
C PHE A 129 -9.05 33.44 42.72
N SER A 130 -8.33 34.40 42.14
CA SER A 130 -7.30 35.21 42.82
C SER A 130 -7.91 36.04 43.94
N ALA A 131 -9.01 36.74 43.66
CA ALA A 131 -9.78 37.48 44.66
C ALA A 131 -10.29 36.53 45.77
N ARG A 132 -10.79 35.34 45.40
CA ARG A 132 -11.26 34.36 46.40
C ARG A 132 -10.14 33.75 47.24
N ILE A 133 -8.92 33.65 46.71
CA ILE A 133 -7.71 33.27 47.46
C ILE A 133 -7.31 34.40 48.41
N GLN A 134 -7.33 35.66 47.96
CA GLN A 134 -7.08 36.81 48.85
C GLN A 134 -8.12 36.91 49.98
N GLU A 135 -9.41 36.72 49.70
CA GLU A 135 -10.46 36.62 50.75
C GLU A 135 -10.18 35.49 51.76
N LEU A 136 -9.65 34.35 51.30
CA LEU A 136 -9.28 33.22 52.17
C LEU A 136 -8.00 33.50 52.97
N GLU A 137 -7.02 34.21 52.41
CA GLU A 137 -5.80 34.65 53.10
C GLU A 137 -6.10 35.73 54.15
N GLU A 138 -6.99 36.68 53.87
CA GLU A 138 -7.52 37.63 54.85
C GLU A 138 -8.29 36.91 55.98
N CYS A 139 -9.10 35.90 55.65
CA CYS A 139 -9.75 35.05 56.67
C CYS A 139 -8.73 34.26 57.51
N PHE A 140 -7.62 33.80 56.91
CA PHE A 140 -6.57 33.06 57.63
C PHE A 140 -5.76 33.99 58.55
N LEU A 141 -5.47 35.22 58.11
CA LEU A 141 -4.88 36.27 58.95
C LEU A 141 -5.80 36.65 60.13
N PHE A 142 -7.11 36.74 59.89
CA PHE A 142 -8.10 36.99 60.94
C PHE A 142 -8.13 35.87 62.00
N LEU A 143 -8.05 34.59 61.57
CA LEU A 143 -8.01 33.43 62.47
C LEU A 143 -6.67 33.30 63.22
N SER A 144 -5.53 33.65 62.57
CA SER A 144 -4.21 33.64 63.20
C SER A 144 -4.12 34.60 64.40
N SER A 145 -4.95 35.64 64.43
CA SER A 145 -4.98 36.65 65.49
C SER A 145 -5.49 36.14 66.85
N LEU A 146 -6.20 35.01 66.91
CA LEU A 146 -6.95 34.59 68.12
C LEU A 146 -6.24 33.60 69.05
N CYS A 147 -5.14 32.98 68.62
CA CYS A 147 -4.50 31.86 69.35
C CYS A 147 -3.17 32.22 70.03
N LYS A 148 -3.14 33.29 70.85
CA LYS A 148 -1.93 33.74 71.60
C LYS A 148 -2.14 33.97 73.11
N LEU A 149 -2.77 33.00 73.79
CA LEU A 149 -2.80 32.82 75.26
C LEU A 149 -2.96 31.30 75.55
N GLN A 150 -2.39 30.65 76.58
CA GLN A 150 -1.23 30.97 77.45
C GLN A 150 -0.74 29.66 78.16
N ASP A 151 0.52 29.64 78.60
CA ASP A 151 1.24 28.66 79.47
C ASP A 151 0.69 28.57 80.93
N PRO A 152 1.21 27.74 81.90
CA PRO A 152 2.14 26.57 81.85
C PRO A 152 1.84 25.38 82.85
N HIS A 153 2.75 24.39 82.85
CA HIS A 153 3.22 23.45 83.93
C HIS A 153 2.51 23.19 85.29
N LEU A 154 2.66 21.93 85.78
CA LEU A 154 2.93 21.60 87.21
C LEU A 154 3.78 20.28 87.38
N ILE A 155 3.81 19.61 88.55
CA ILE A 155 4.97 18.80 89.03
C ILE A 155 4.64 17.55 89.94
N GLN A 156 5.66 16.68 90.16
CA GLN A 156 5.80 15.53 91.12
C GLN A 156 5.15 14.16 90.76
N ALA A 157 5.72 12.93 90.93
CA ALA A 157 6.93 12.30 91.55
C ALA A 157 6.63 11.33 92.76
N PRO A 158 7.59 10.53 93.31
CA PRO A 158 7.88 9.10 93.02
C PRO A 158 7.78 8.22 94.32
N PRO A 159 8.52 7.10 94.60
CA PRO A 159 9.30 6.08 93.83
C PRO A 159 8.65 4.66 94.04
N PRO A 160 9.23 3.52 94.53
CA PRO A 160 10.60 2.93 94.55
C PRO A 160 10.74 1.39 94.24
N ASN A 161 12.00 0.94 94.10
CA ASN A 161 12.65 -0.36 94.45
C ASN A 161 11.97 -1.75 94.36
N GLY A 162 12.69 -2.72 93.77
CA GLY A 162 13.31 -3.78 94.61
C GLY A 162 13.20 -5.28 94.21
N SER A 163 14.37 -5.91 94.01
CA SER A 163 14.72 -7.33 94.25
C SER A 163 13.87 -8.51 93.69
N GLU A 164 14.55 -9.29 92.85
CA GLU A 164 14.46 -10.75 92.61
C GLU A 164 13.55 -11.60 93.52
N SER A 165 12.59 -12.34 92.93
CA SER A 165 12.16 -13.66 93.44
C SER A 165 11.24 -14.48 92.51
N SER A 166 11.59 -15.76 92.38
CA SER A 166 10.69 -16.93 92.42
C SER A 166 9.49 -17.06 91.46
N SER A 167 9.73 -17.79 90.36
CA SER A 167 8.87 -18.91 89.94
C SER A 167 9.81 -20.11 89.75
N SER A 168 9.80 -21.21 90.54
CA SER A 168 8.78 -21.83 91.41
C SER A 168 7.56 -22.41 90.68
N VAL A 169 7.77 -23.56 90.01
CA VAL A 169 7.18 -24.88 90.37
C VAL A 169 8.18 -25.98 89.93
N ILE A 170 8.17 -27.17 90.56
CA ILE A 170 9.16 -28.27 90.43
C ILE A 170 10.50 -27.86 91.06
N GLU A 171 10.77 -28.16 92.35
CA GLU A 171 11.11 -29.51 92.81
C GLU A 171 10.66 -29.76 94.29
N GLN A 172 9.36 -29.96 94.52
CA GLN A 172 8.90 -30.53 95.79
C GLN A 172 8.80 -32.06 95.68
N LEU A 173 9.84 -32.81 96.12
CA LEU A 173 9.75 -34.08 96.89
C LEU A 173 11.05 -34.93 96.90
N ARG A 174 12.12 -34.46 97.58
CA ARG A 174 12.69 -35.30 98.67
C ARG A 174 13.48 -34.56 99.75
N VAL A 175 12.79 -34.45 100.88
CA VAL A 175 13.23 -34.00 102.20
C VAL A 175 14.37 -34.87 102.79
N SER A 176 15.18 -34.23 103.66
CA SER A 176 16.07 -34.81 104.67
C SER A 176 17.34 -35.56 104.24
N LEU A 177 18.46 -34.84 104.43
CA LEU A 177 19.53 -35.35 105.29
C LEU A 177 19.73 -34.39 106.47
N LYS A 178 20.15 -34.95 107.62
CA LYS A 178 20.93 -34.29 108.70
C LYS A 178 20.23 -33.29 109.64
N ASN A 179 19.48 -33.85 110.59
CA ASN A 179 19.41 -33.43 112.00
C ASN A 179 19.53 -34.72 112.85
N GLN A 180 20.19 -34.81 114.01
CA GLN A 180 21.15 -33.98 114.74
C GLN A 180 21.98 -34.98 115.59
N ASP A 181 23.23 -34.67 115.97
CA ASP A 181 23.92 -35.48 116.98
C ASP A 181 24.97 -34.67 117.76
N THR A 182 24.71 -34.39 119.03
CA THR A 182 25.61 -33.65 119.94
C THR A 182 25.33 -33.96 121.42
N MET A 183 26.41 -34.19 122.18
CA MET A 183 26.57 -34.15 123.66
C MET A 183 26.25 -35.38 124.55
N ILE A 184 27.31 -35.87 125.22
CA ILE A 184 27.47 -36.14 126.69
C ILE A 184 26.60 -37.27 127.33
N GLY A 185 27.01 -38.07 128.33
CA GLY A 185 28.29 -38.25 129.07
C GLY A 185 28.11 -38.47 130.61
N GLU A 186 28.88 -39.39 131.24
CA GLU A 186 28.94 -39.74 132.71
C GLU A 186 27.65 -40.32 133.36
N LEU A 187 27.55 -40.91 134.57
CA LEU A 187 28.40 -41.27 135.76
C LEU A 187 28.19 -42.79 136.12
N ARG A 188 28.91 -43.56 136.98
CA ARG A 188 29.99 -43.42 138.01
C ARG A 188 29.56 -43.29 139.51
N SER A 189 29.71 -44.36 140.34
CA SER A 189 30.31 -44.40 141.74
C SER A 189 29.80 -45.49 142.76
N ASN A 190 30.68 -46.44 143.10
CA ASN A 190 31.14 -47.05 144.41
C ASN A 190 30.30 -47.26 145.73
N ASP A 191 30.32 -48.50 146.29
CA ASP A 191 30.67 -48.98 147.70
C ASP A 191 29.85 -48.61 149.02
N PRO A 192 30.13 -49.12 150.28
CA PRO A 192 30.22 -50.53 150.82
C PRO A 192 29.77 -50.80 152.33
N LYS A 193 29.90 -52.07 152.86
CA LYS A 193 30.12 -52.60 154.28
C LYS A 193 28.97 -53.00 155.31
N GLN A 194 29.07 -54.26 155.85
CA GLN A 194 29.06 -54.83 157.28
C GLN A 194 28.22 -54.25 158.48
N PRO A 195 28.08 -54.86 159.72
CA PRO A 195 28.39 -56.23 160.28
C PRO A 195 27.41 -56.87 161.37
N MET A 196 27.73 -58.09 161.85
CA MET A 196 27.64 -58.69 163.23
C MET A 196 26.34 -58.83 164.11
N ALA A 197 26.02 -60.11 164.40
CA ALA A 197 25.85 -60.79 165.71
C ALA A 197 24.73 -60.47 166.74
N GLU A 198 23.76 -61.39 166.80
CA GLU A 198 23.06 -61.91 167.99
C GLU A 198 22.70 -63.40 167.73
N GLN A 199 22.67 -64.35 168.67
CA GLN A 199 23.17 -64.38 170.06
C GLN A 199 23.54 -65.84 170.46
N MET A 200 23.37 -66.27 171.72
CA MET A 200 24.00 -67.48 172.29
C MET A 200 23.14 -68.16 173.38
N ALA A 201 22.02 -68.82 173.01
CA ALA A 201 20.97 -69.22 173.96
C ALA A 201 20.64 -70.72 174.08
N GLN A 202 21.54 -71.65 173.70
CA GLN A 202 21.38 -73.07 174.09
C GLN A 202 22.67 -73.94 174.06
N LEU A 203 23.73 -73.49 174.73
CA LEU A 203 24.90 -74.34 175.03
C LEU A 203 24.58 -75.42 176.09
N ASN A 204 23.52 -75.22 176.89
CA ASN A 204 23.26 -75.97 178.12
C ASN A 204 22.25 -77.14 177.98
N SER A 205 22.44 -77.97 176.95
CA SER A 205 22.19 -79.42 177.09
C SER A 205 23.46 -80.29 176.97
N PHE A 206 24.63 -79.65 176.96
CA PHE A 206 25.96 -79.94 177.54
C PHE A 206 26.37 -81.36 178.02
N ILE A 207 25.42 -82.20 178.44
CA ILE A 207 25.63 -83.48 179.14
C ILE A 207 25.34 -84.67 178.21
N GLY A 208 24.54 -84.48 177.16
CA GLY A 208 24.36 -85.44 176.07
C GLY A 208 25.35 -85.22 174.92
N GLN A 209 26.30 -86.13 174.63
CA GLN A 209 26.67 -87.28 175.45
C GLN A 209 28.16 -87.62 175.28
N LYS A 210 28.83 -87.97 176.38
CA LYS A 210 30.23 -88.44 176.35
C LYS A 210 30.41 -89.73 175.52
N ASP A 211 29.33 -90.47 175.28
CA ASP A 211 29.31 -91.69 174.46
C ASP A 211 29.59 -91.41 172.98
N SER A 212 29.27 -90.23 172.45
CA SER A 212 29.63 -89.84 171.07
C SER A 212 31.16 -89.87 170.84
N GLN A 213 31.96 -89.71 171.91
CA GLN A 213 33.42 -89.79 171.83
C GLN A 213 33.95 -91.24 171.68
N LEU A 214 33.09 -92.26 171.85
CA LEU A 214 33.38 -93.66 171.48
C LEU A 214 32.89 -94.02 170.07
N GLN A 215 31.98 -93.23 169.48
CA GLN A 215 31.48 -93.46 168.12
C GLN A 215 32.36 -92.80 167.05
N ALA A 216 32.96 -91.64 167.35
CA ALA A 216 33.90 -90.96 166.45
C ALA A 216 35.07 -91.86 165.98
N LEU A 217 35.58 -92.73 166.86
CA LEU A 217 36.64 -93.72 166.53
C LEU A 217 36.16 -94.89 165.64
N ARG A 218 34.88 -94.96 165.29
CA ARG A 218 34.36 -95.83 164.22
C ARG A 218 34.14 -95.03 162.93
N GLU A 219 33.63 -93.80 163.04
CA GLU A 219 33.41 -92.89 161.92
C GLU A 219 34.73 -92.52 161.21
N GLU A 220 35.85 -92.41 161.95
CA GLU A 220 37.20 -92.19 161.40
C GLU A 220 37.67 -93.32 160.45
N LEU A 221 37.10 -94.53 160.57
CA LEU A 221 37.39 -95.68 159.69
C LEU A 221 36.49 -95.75 158.44
N ASP A 222 35.40 -94.98 158.39
CA ASP A 222 34.49 -94.90 157.24
C ASP A 222 34.66 -93.59 156.44
N CYS A 223 34.99 -92.46 157.10
CA CYS A 223 35.31 -91.20 156.42
C CYS A 223 36.50 -91.31 155.45
N GLY A 224 37.39 -92.29 155.64
CA GLY A 224 38.48 -92.61 154.73
C GLY A 224 38.05 -93.15 153.36
N ARG A 225 36.81 -93.62 153.19
CA ARG A 225 36.29 -94.11 151.90
C ARG A 225 35.71 -93.00 151.02
N GLU A 226 34.90 -92.10 151.57
CA GLU A 226 34.19 -91.09 150.75
C GLU A 226 35.11 -90.09 150.03
N ASN A 227 36.24 -89.75 150.64
CA ASN A 227 37.17 -88.78 150.04
C ASN A 227 37.84 -89.29 148.75
N ALA A 228 37.81 -90.60 148.47
CA ALA A 228 38.35 -91.20 147.24
C ALA A 228 37.37 -91.18 146.05
N GLU A 229 36.14 -90.66 146.23
CA GLU A 229 35.15 -90.53 145.15
C GLU A 229 35.02 -89.08 144.66
N ARG A 230 35.03 -88.10 145.57
CA ARG A 230 34.89 -86.66 145.26
C ARG A 230 35.94 -86.13 144.27
N ASP A 231 37.18 -86.62 144.34
CA ASP A 231 38.27 -86.20 143.44
C ASP A 231 38.10 -86.68 141.98
N LYS A 232 37.22 -87.66 141.70
CA LYS A 232 37.02 -88.19 140.35
C LYS A 232 36.10 -87.34 139.49
N GLU A 233 35.07 -86.73 140.08
CA GLU A 233 34.05 -85.96 139.35
C GLU A 233 34.65 -84.65 138.78
N VAL A 234 35.45 -83.94 139.60
CA VAL A 234 36.11 -82.67 139.25
C VAL A 234 37.07 -82.79 138.04
N PHE A 235 37.63 -83.98 137.79
CA PHE A 235 38.49 -84.22 136.63
C PHE A 235 37.70 -84.29 135.32
N VAL A 236 36.52 -84.93 135.34
CA VAL A 236 35.68 -85.15 134.15
C VAL A 236 35.11 -83.84 133.61
N GLU A 237 34.62 -82.96 134.48
CA GLU A 237 34.07 -81.66 134.07
C GLU A 237 35.12 -80.78 133.38
N ARG A 238 36.35 -80.74 133.92
CA ARG A 238 37.47 -80.00 133.33
C ARG A 238 37.86 -80.50 131.94
N GLN A 239 37.82 -81.82 131.71
CA GLN A 239 38.14 -82.38 130.39
C GLN A 239 37.06 -82.11 129.34
N ASN A 240 35.79 -82.04 129.75
CA ASN A 240 34.68 -81.64 128.87
C ASN A 240 34.76 -80.15 128.49
N GLU A 241 35.07 -79.26 129.45
CA GLU A 241 35.23 -77.83 129.21
C GLU A 241 36.39 -77.53 128.23
N LEU A 242 37.54 -78.20 128.41
CA LEU A 242 38.67 -78.10 127.47
C LEU A 242 38.30 -78.57 126.06
N SER A 243 37.60 -79.70 125.94
CA SER A 243 37.15 -80.24 124.64
C SER A 243 36.23 -79.27 123.90
N ARG A 244 35.34 -78.57 124.63
CA ARG A 244 34.45 -77.53 124.09
C ARG A 244 35.23 -76.30 123.60
N LEU A 245 36.26 -75.88 124.34
CA LEU A 245 37.12 -74.76 123.96
C LEU A 245 38.01 -75.09 122.75
N GLU A 246 38.54 -76.31 122.65
CA GLU A 246 39.27 -76.77 121.46
C GLU A 246 38.38 -76.75 120.21
N GLN A 247 37.16 -77.29 120.29
CA GLN A 247 36.23 -77.30 119.17
C GLN A 247 35.90 -75.88 118.69
N LYS A 248 35.62 -74.96 119.62
CA LYS A 248 35.36 -73.55 119.30
C LYS A 248 36.59 -72.85 118.71
N THR A 249 37.79 -73.22 119.15
CA THR A 249 39.05 -72.70 118.58
C THR A 249 39.26 -73.18 117.14
N ARG A 250 38.98 -74.46 116.85
CA ARG A 250 39.04 -75.02 115.48
C ARG A 250 38.07 -74.29 114.54
N GLN A 251 36.81 -74.12 114.97
CA GLN A 251 35.79 -73.37 114.21
C GLN A 251 36.25 -71.94 113.89
N LEU A 252 36.76 -71.20 114.87
CA LEU A 252 37.28 -69.83 114.65
C LEU A 252 38.49 -69.81 113.70
N THR A 253 39.34 -70.85 113.68
CA THR A 253 40.41 -70.94 112.67
C THR A 253 39.92 -71.30 111.27
N GLU A 254 38.84 -72.05 111.14
CA GLU A 254 38.21 -72.38 109.85
C GLU A 254 37.46 -71.17 109.28
N GLU A 255 36.71 -70.43 110.12
CA GLU A 255 36.12 -69.13 109.79
C GLU A 255 37.19 -68.11 109.38
N LEU A 256 38.30 -68.02 110.13
CA LEU A 256 39.41 -67.12 109.78
C LEU A 256 40.10 -67.53 108.47
N ASN A 257 40.23 -68.81 108.16
CA ASN A 257 40.85 -69.28 106.93
C ASN A 257 39.94 -69.12 105.70
N THR A 258 38.62 -69.31 105.86
CA THR A 258 37.64 -69.01 104.80
C THR A 258 37.45 -67.51 104.59
N ALA A 259 37.54 -66.69 105.64
CA ALA A 259 37.60 -65.24 105.51
C ALA A 259 38.91 -64.74 104.84
N LYS A 260 40.04 -65.44 105.05
CA LYS A 260 41.29 -65.14 104.33
C LYS A 260 41.22 -65.50 102.85
N SER A 261 40.69 -66.67 102.49
CA SER A 261 40.55 -67.05 101.08
C SER A 261 39.56 -66.16 100.34
N SER A 262 38.43 -65.78 100.95
CA SER A 262 37.51 -64.82 100.34
C SER A 262 38.13 -63.43 100.15
N ASN A 263 38.92 -62.94 101.10
CA ASN A 263 39.69 -61.69 100.93
C ASN A 263 40.75 -61.80 99.83
N GLN A 264 41.39 -62.96 99.65
CA GLN A 264 42.34 -63.18 98.54
C GLN A 264 41.63 -63.16 97.17
N THR A 265 40.45 -63.79 97.05
CA THR A 265 39.62 -63.73 95.85
C THR A 265 39.16 -62.30 95.56
N LEU A 266 38.64 -61.59 96.57
CA LEU A 266 38.22 -60.19 96.43
C LEU A 266 39.36 -59.27 96.01
N LYS A 267 40.58 -59.51 96.53
CA LYS A 267 41.79 -58.78 96.10
C LYS A 267 42.14 -59.07 94.65
N HIS A 268 42.03 -60.31 94.17
CA HIS A 268 42.22 -60.61 92.75
C HIS A 268 41.22 -59.87 91.88
N THR A 269 39.92 -59.96 92.20
CA THR A 269 38.87 -59.27 91.42
C THR A 269 38.99 -57.74 91.45
N LEU A 270 39.53 -57.17 92.55
CA LEU A 270 39.82 -55.73 92.61
C LEU A 270 40.98 -55.38 91.67
N GLU A 271 42.11 -56.09 91.74
CA GLU A 271 43.23 -55.85 90.82
C GLU A 271 42.87 -56.12 89.35
N GLU A 272 41.95 -57.04 89.10
CA GLU A 272 41.44 -57.40 87.77
C GLU A 272 40.56 -56.28 87.21
N THR A 273 39.59 -55.77 87.99
CA THR A 273 38.79 -54.59 87.61
C THR A 273 39.62 -53.29 87.54
N GLU A 274 40.71 -53.16 88.31
CA GLU A 274 41.67 -52.06 88.15
C GLU A 274 42.46 -52.16 86.83
N ARG A 275 42.83 -53.37 86.38
CA ARG A 275 43.44 -53.60 85.05
C ARG A 275 42.46 -53.29 83.93
N GLU A 276 41.23 -53.79 84.00
CA GLU A 276 40.16 -53.52 83.02
C GLU A 276 39.84 -52.02 82.93
N LYS A 277 39.71 -51.34 84.08
CA LYS A 277 39.52 -49.88 84.13
C LYS A 277 40.68 -49.14 83.48
N LYS A 278 41.92 -49.64 83.64
CA LYS A 278 43.08 -49.04 82.98
C LYS A 278 43.03 -49.24 81.46
N THR A 279 42.79 -50.46 80.98
CA THR A 279 42.71 -50.72 79.52
C THR A 279 41.60 -49.92 78.86
N LEU A 280 40.43 -49.80 79.49
CA LEU A 280 39.34 -48.94 79.02
C LEU A 280 39.70 -47.44 79.00
N SER A 281 40.56 -46.99 79.92
CA SER A 281 41.08 -45.61 79.92
C SER A 281 42.12 -45.39 78.82
N ASP A 282 42.99 -46.38 78.58
CA ASP A 282 44.01 -46.33 77.53
C ASP A 282 43.31 -46.37 76.13
N GLU A 283 42.29 -47.21 75.94
CA GLU A 283 41.44 -47.26 74.74
C GLU A 283 40.63 -45.96 74.50
N LEU A 284 40.10 -45.35 75.57
CA LEU A 284 39.39 -44.07 75.46
C LEU A 284 40.34 -42.97 74.97
N GLN A 285 41.56 -42.92 75.51
CA GLN A 285 42.58 -41.95 75.07
C GLN A 285 43.00 -42.16 73.60
N GLU A 286 43.12 -43.42 73.14
CA GLU A 286 43.38 -43.72 71.73
C GLU A 286 42.23 -43.20 70.84
N ARG A 287 40.97 -43.43 71.22
CA ARG A 287 39.79 -42.94 70.49
C ARG A 287 39.69 -41.42 70.48
N GLU A 288 40.10 -40.73 71.55
CA GLU A 288 40.20 -39.26 71.56
C GLU A 288 41.25 -38.74 70.57
N ILE A 289 42.40 -39.43 70.45
CA ILE A 289 43.45 -39.12 69.47
C ILE A 289 42.95 -39.37 68.03
N GLU A 290 42.27 -40.49 67.78
CA GLU A 290 41.64 -40.79 66.47
C GLU A 290 40.59 -39.72 66.10
N LEU A 291 39.73 -39.32 67.04
CA LEU A 291 38.74 -38.26 66.83
C LEU A 291 39.38 -36.89 66.58
N ALA A 292 40.49 -36.56 67.26
CA ALA A 292 41.25 -35.34 67.00
C ALA A 292 41.90 -35.34 65.60
N ALA A 293 42.46 -36.47 65.18
CA ALA A 293 43.00 -36.67 63.83
C ALA A 293 41.89 -36.59 62.76
N GLY A 294 40.72 -37.19 63.02
CA GLY A 294 39.53 -37.13 62.19
C GLY A 294 39.04 -35.69 61.99
N LYS A 295 38.89 -34.92 63.08
CA LYS A 295 38.56 -33.48 63.04
C LYS A 295 39.57 -32.68 62.23
N LYS A 296 40.88 -32.90 62.45
CA LYS A 296 41.96 -32.25 61.69
C LYS A 296 41.92 -32.60 60.19
N ASN A 297 41.50 -33.81 59.83
CA ASN A 297 41.34 -34.26 58.45
C ASN A 297 39.98 -33.88 57.83
N SER A 298 38.95 -33.53 58.62
CA SER A 298 37.81 -32.76 58.12
C SER A 298 38.25 -31.37 57.72
N LEU A 299 38.84 -30.60 58.65
CA LEU A 299 39.25 -29.21 58.42
C LEU A 299 40.21 -29.02 57.23
N LYS A 300 40.97 -30.06 56.84
CA LYS A 300 41.73 -30.09 55.57
C LYS A 300 40.81 -30.20 54.35
N ARG A 301 39.91 -31.19 54.33
CA ARG A 301 38.92 -31.39 53.26
C ARG A 301 38.02 -30.17 53.11
N ASP A 302 37.56 -29.61 54.21
CA ASP A 302 36.70 -28.42 54.23
C ASP A 302 37.41 -27.21 53.57
N LYS A 303 38.72 -27.03 53.83
CA LYS A 303 39.55 -26.03 53.15
C LYS A 303 39.81 -26.34 51.67
N THR A 304 40.01 -27.61 51.30
CA THR A 304 40.14 -28.02 49.89
C THR A 304 38.84 -27.79 49.12
N ILE A 305 37.69 -28.12 49.72
CA ILE A 305 36.36 -27.85 49.15
C ILE A 305 36.17 -26.35 48.99
N GLN A 306 36.47 -25.53 50.01
CA GLN A 306 36.39 -24.08 49.91
C GLN A 306 37.27 -23.51 48.78
N GLY A 307 38.50 -24.02 48.60
CA GLY A 307 39.38 -23.63 47.50
C GLY A 307 38.83 -24.03 46.13
N LEU A 308 38.32 -25.26 45.99
CA LEU A 308 37.69 -25.72 44.75
C LEU A 308 36.39 -24.96 44.45
N SER A 309 35.59 -24.59 45.45
CA SER A 309 34.39 -23.74 45.29
C SER A 309 34.72 -22.31 44.87
N LEU A 310 35.88 -21.77 45.24
CA LEU A 310 36.34 -20.47 44.73
C LEU A 310 36.77 -20.58 43.26
N VAL A 311 37.56 -21.59 42.90
CA VAL A 311 37.98 -21.83 41.50
C VAL A 311 36.78 -22.15 40.60
N LEU A 312 35.77 -22.87 41.11
CA LEU A 312 34.51 -23.09 40.40
C LEU A 312 33.78 -21.77 40.15
N LYS A 313 33.67 -20.88 41.16
CA LYS A 313 33.06 -19.55 40.98
C LYS A 313 33.83 -18.65 40.01
N GLU A 314 35.15 -18.72 40.01
CA GLU A 314 35.99 -18.02 39.02
C GLU A 314 35.71 -18.55 37.59
N LYS A 315 35.50 -19.86 37.42
CA LYS A 315 35.15 -20.46 36.13
C LYS A 315 33.68 -20.30 35.73
N GLU A 316 32.75 -20.29 36.68
CA GLU A 316 31.35 -19.91 36.47
C GLU A 316 31.29 -18.47 35.94
N LYS A 317 32.00 -17.53 36.57
CA LYS A 317 32.11 -16.15 36.09
C LYS A 317 32.81 -16.06 34.73
N GLU A 318 33.89 -16.80 34.49
CA GLU A 318 34.57 -16.84 33.18
C GLU A 318 33.63 -17.35 32.06
N ILE A 319 32.72 -18.29 32.38
CA ILE A 319 31.68 -18.77 31.46
C ILE A 319 30.57 -17.73 31.26
N GLU A 320 30.13 -17.03 32.31
CA GLU A 320 29.18 -15.90 32.20
C GLU A 320 29.76 -14.76 31.34
N ASP A 321 31.00 -14.35 31.61
CA ASP A 321 31.73 -13.33 30.85
C ASP A 321 31.85 -13.75 29.36
N LEU A 322 32.26 -15.00 29.08
CA LEU A 322 32.37 -15.52 27.70
C LEU A 322 31.01 -15.72 27.01
N SER A 323 29.93 -15.96 27.75
CA SER A 323 28.58 -16.08 27.19
C SER A 323 28.04 -14.71 26.77
N GLY A 324 28.22 -13.67 27.60
CA GLY A 324 27.96 -12.29 27.20
C GLY A 324 28.81 -11.86 26.00
N ASP A 325 30.09 -12.23 26.01
CA ASP A 325 31.02 -11.94 24.91
C ASP A 325 30.64 -12.66 23.60
N LEU A 326 29.85 -13.75 23.65
CA LEU A 326 29.24 -14.42 22.49
C LEU A 326 27.92 -13.76 22.07
N GLU A 327 27.03 -13.45 23.02
CA GLU A 327 25.75 -12.76 22.75
C GLU A 327 25.97 -11.40 22.08
N GLU A 328 27.01 -10.64 22.48
CA GLU A 328 27.40 -9.40 21.80
C GLU A 328 27.85 -9.65 20.34
N LYS A 329 28.56 -10.75 20.07
CA LYS A 329 29.04 -11.10 18.71
C LYS A 329 27.88 -11.52 17.82
N ASP A 330 26.96 -12.33 18.34
CA ASP A 330 25.77 -12.75 17.61
C ASP A 330 24.81 -11.58 17.36
N GLN A 331 24.66 -10.66 18.32
CA GLN A 331 23.89 -9.43 18.11
C GLN A 331 24.57 -8.49 17.09
N ALA A 332 25.91 -8.42 17.08
CA ALA A 332 26.65 -7.69 16.04
C ALA A 332 26.53 -8.34 14.65
N LEU A 333 26.54 -9.68 14.57
CA LEU A 333 26.31 -10.44 13.35
C LEU A 333 24.86 -10.29 12.84
N ALA A 334 23.87 -10.25 13.72
CA ALA A 334 22.48 -9.95 13.37
C ALA A 334 22.36 -8.55 12.75
N LYS A 335 22.87 -7.51 13.44
CA LYS A 335 22.90 -6.12 12.93
C LYS A 335 23.65 -6.00 11.60
N ALA A 336 24.74 -6.74 11.41
CA ALA A 336 25.48 -6.77 10.15
C ALA A 336 24.70 -7.45 9.01
N ARG A 337 23.96 -8.53 9.30
CA ARG A 337 23.06 -9.20 8.33
C ARG A 337 21.87 -8.31 7.96
N GLU A 338 21.26 -7.64 8.93
CA GLU A 338 20.20 -6.65 8.71
C GLU A 338 20.66 -5.47 7.86
N ALA A 339 21.84 -4.90 8.17
CA ALA A 339 22.44 -3.82 7.37
C ALA A 339 22.72 -4.27 5.93
N LEU A 340 23.26 -5.49 5.73
CA LEU A 340 23.49 -6.06 4.41
C LEU A 340 22.18 -6.31 3.65
N HIS A 341 21.13 -6.79 4.33
CA HIS A 341 19.80 -6.99 3.73
C HIS A 341 19.17 -5.66 3.32
N LYS A 342 19.22 -4.65 4.20
CA LYS A 342 18.72 -3.29 3.93
C LYS A 342 19.46 -2.63 2.76
N ALA A 343 20.79 -2.75 2.71
CA ALA A 343 21.60 -2.24 1.60
C ALA A 343 21.30 -2.94 0.26
N LYS A 344 21.05 -4.26 0.28
CA LYS A 344 20.59 -5.00 -0.91
C LYS A 344 19.20 -4.53 -1.35
N LEU A 345 18.25 -4.42 -0.43
CA LEU A 345 16.88 -3.99 -0.72
C LEU A 345 16.85 -2.58 -1.31
N GLN A 346 17.60 -1.63 -0.72
CA GLN A 346 17.74 -0.27 -1.26
C GLN A 346 18.39 -0.24 -2.64
N LYS A 347 19.31 -1.18 -2.96
CA LYS A 347 19.89 -1.29 -4.30
C LYS A 347 18.88 -1.83 -5.32
N TYR A 348 18.02 -2.78 -4.96
CA TYR A 348 16.97 -3.27 -5.84
C TYR A 348 15.89 -2.20 -6.05
N GLN A 349 15.41 -1.58 -4.97
CA GLN A 349 14.42 -0.50 -5.05
C GLN A 349 14.93 0.68 -5.90
N GLY A 350 16.17 1.16 -5.67
CA GLY A 350 16.75 2.22 -6.50
C GLY A 350 17.03 1.84 -7.96
N ALA A 351 17.04 0.54 -8.31
CA ALA A 351 17.09 0.08 -9.70
C ALA A 351 15.68 -0.06 -10.31
N GLU A 352 14.69 -0.46 -9.51
CA GLU A 352 13.27 -0.50 -9.88
C GLU A 352 12.71 0.92 -10.08
N ASP A 353 13.09 1.88 -9.24
CA ASP A 353 12.79 3.31 -9.40
C ASP A 353 13.37 3.85 -10.73
N GLN A 354 14.64 3.51 -11.04
CA GLN A 354 15.29 3.91 -12.30
C GLN A 354 14.65 3.24 -13.53
N GLN A 355 14.27 1.97 -13.44
CA GLN A 355 13.59 1.26 -14.51
C GLN A 355 12.16 1.79 -14.71
N SER A 356 11.48 2.16 -13.64
CA SER A 356 10.13 2.76 -13.67
C SER A 356 10.16 4.15 -14.31
N LEU A 357 11.12 5.00 -13.92
CA LEU A 357 11.33 6.32 -14.54
C LEU A 357 11.66 6.22 -16.04
N LEU A 358 12.45 5.21 -16.43
CA LEU A 358 12.76 4.97 -17.85
C LEU A 358 11.57 4.42 -18.64
N LEU A 359 10.73 3.59 -18.03
CA LEU A 359 9.45 3.15 -18.59
C LEU A 359 8.45 4.31 -18.73
N GLU A 360 8.38 5.20 -17.75
CA GLU A 360 7.54 6.41 -17.75
C GLU A 360 7.98 7.39 -18.85
N GLN A 361 9.29 7.67 -18.95
CA GLN A 361 9.85 8.48 -20.04
C GLN A 361 9.61 7.85 -21.43
N GLN A 362 9.74 6.52 -21.56
CA GLN A 362 9.44 5.83 -22.80
C GLN A 362 7.93 5.86 -23.14
N ALA A 363 7.06 5.78 -22.14
CA ALA A 363 5.61 5.91 -22.31
C ALA A 363 5.21 7.33 -22.70
N GLU A 364 5.80 8.36 -22.09
CA GLU A 364 5.55 9.75 -22.48
C GLU A 364 6.10 10.08 -23.87
N LEU A 365 7.31 9.61 -24.23
CA LEU A 365 7.81 9.74 -25.60
C LEU A 365 6.88 9.06 -26.61
N SER A 366 6.33 7.90 -26.28
CA SER A 366 5.36 7.18 -27.13
C SER A 366 4.03 7.94 -27.22
N ARG A 367 3.55 8.54 -26.12
CA ARG A 367 2.36 9.41 -26.06
C ARG A 367 2.54 10.64 -26.94
N LEU A 368 3.65 11.36 -26.80
CA LEU A 368 3.97 12.56 -27.58
C LEU A 368 4.16 12.24 -29.07
N GLN A 369 4.74 11.08 -29.42
CA GLN A 369 4.80 10.63 -30.82
C GLN A 369 3.42 10.31 -31.39
N ALA A 370 2.54 9.65 -30.63
CA ALA A 370 1.16 9.39 -31.04
C ALA A 370 0.36 10.69 -31.21
N GLU A 371 0.50 11.63 -30.27
CA GLU A 371 -0.13 12.95 -30.28
C GLU A 371 0.33 13.79 -31.49
N ALA A 372 1.64 13.83 -31.75
CA ALA A 372 2.20 14.51 -32.93
C ALA A 372 1.74 13.86 -34.26
N HIS A 373 1.64 12.53 -34.32
CA HIS A 373 1.09 11.84 -35.51
C HIS A 373 -0.42 12.08 -35.68
N SER A 374 -1.19 12.13 -34.60
CA SER A 374 -2.62 12.46 -34.65
C SER A 374 -2.82 13.90 -35.14
N SER A 375 -2.07 14.86 -34.60
CA SER A 375 -2.09 16.27 -35.03
C SER A 375 -1.66 16.43 -36.49
N LEU A 376 -0.66 15.67 -36.97
CA LEU A 376 -0.27 15.67 -38.39
C LEU A 376 -1.36 15.11 -39.31
N LEU A 377 -2.08 14.06 -38.89
CA LEU A 377 -3.21 13.50 -39.64
C LEU A 377 -4.41 14.46 -39.64
N GLU A 378 -4.68 15.16 -38.54
CA GLU A 378 -5.69 16.20 -38.46
C GLU A 378 -5.34 17.40 -39.35
N ALA A 379 -4.10 17.88 -39.31
CA ALA A 379 -3.63 18.95 -40.19
C ALA A 379 -3.76 18.58 -41.68
N GLN A 380 -3.45 17.33 -42.06
CA GLN A 380 -3.65 16.83 -43.43
C GLN A 380 -5.15 16.75 -43.79
N ARG A 381 -6.02 16.27 -42.90
CA ARG A 381 -7.48 16.28 -43.10
C ARG A 381 -8.01 17.69 -43.30
N LEU A 382 -7.61 18.64 -42.45
CA LEU A 382 -7.97 20.05 -42.58
C LEU A 382 -7.47 20.66 -43.89
N GLN A 383 -6.25 20.32 -44.32
CA GLN A 383 -5.70 20.77 -45.60
C GLN A 383 -6.49 20.23 -46.82
N HIS A 384 -6.89 18.95 -46.81
CA HIS A 384 -7.77 18.40 -47.85
C HIS A 384 -9.17 19.04 -47.84
N VAL A 385 -9.75 19.27 -46.65
CA VAL A 385 -11.05 19.96 -46.53
C VAL A 385 -10.95 21.40 -47.05
N LEU A 386 -9.89 22.13 -46.72
CA LEU A 386 -9.66 23.49 -47.25
C LEU A 386 -9.52 23.48 -48.78
N GLY A 387 -8.69 22.60 -49.36
CA GLY A 387 -8.55 22.49 -50.82
C GLY A 387 -9.86 22.10 -51.53
N SER A 388 -10.69 21.28 -50.90
CA SER A 388 -12.05 20.97 -51.38
C SER A 388 -12.96 22.20 -51.36
N ARG A 389 -12.92 23.02 -50.29
CA ARG A 389 -13.70 24.27 -50.21
C ARG A 389 -13.18 25.36 -51.14
N ASP A 390 -11.87 25.49 -51.34
CA ASP A 390 -11.31 26.40 -52.35
C ASP A 390 -11.74 26.01 -53.78
N SER A 391 -11.86 24.70 -54.04
CA SER A 391 -12.39 24.18 -55.32
C SER A 391 -13.89 24.46 -55.48
N GLU A 392 -14.70 24.21 -54.44
CA GLU A 392 -16.13 24.54 -54.42
C GLU A 392 -16.38 26.05 -54.59
N LEU A 393 -15.62 26.89 -53.90
CA LEU A 393 -15.67 28.35 -54.03
C LEU A 393 -15.25 28.80 -55.45
N SER A 394 -14.28 28.14 -56.07
CA SER A 394 -13.87 28.43 -57.45
C SER A 394 -14.98 28.09 -58.46
N LEU A 395 -15.65 26.94 -58.30
CA LEU A 395 -16.81 26.55 -59.12
C LEU A 395 -18.00 27.50 -58.93
N LEU A 396 -18.29 27.91 -57.69
CA LEU A 396 -19.34 28.90 -57.40
C LEU A 396 -19.00 30.30 -57.96
N GLN A 397 -17.71 30.69 -57.98
CA GLN A 397 -17.27 31.93 -58.63
C GLN A 397 -17.41 31.86 -60.16
N GLN A 398 -17.12 30.70 -60.78
CA GLN A 398 -17.35 30.50 -62.22
C GLN A 398 -18.85 30.56 -62.55
N ALA A 399 -19.69 29.78 -61.86
CA ALA A 399 -21.14 29.79 -62.07
C ALA A 399 -21.76 31.19 -61.87
N LYS A 400 -21.24 31.97 -60.90
CA LYS A 400 -21.61 33.37 -60.73
C LYS A 400 -21.26 34.22 -61.96
N LEU A 401 -20.04 34.08 -62.51
CA LEU A 401 -19.61 34.83 -63.70
C LEU A 401 -20.38 34.43 -64.96
N GLU A 402 -20.81 33.18 -65.07
CA GLU A 402 -21.67 32.68 -66.14
C GLU A 402 -23.09 33.28 -66.03
N LEU A 403 -23.70 33.25 -64.84
CA LEU A 403 -24.99 33.90 -64.57
C LEU A 403 -24.96 35.43 -64.77
N GLU A 404 -23.85 36.10 -64.43
CA GLU A 404 -23.67 37.53 -64.70
C GLU A 404 -23.60 37.81 -66.22
N GLN A 405 -22.95 36.94 -67.00
CA GLN A 405 -22.95 37.03 -68.46
C GLN A 405 -24.32 36.73 -69.09
N GLU A 406 -25.06 35.73 -68.60
CA GLU A 406 -26.42 35.45 -69.04
C GLU A 406 -27.35 36.64 -68.73
N LEU A 407 -27.23 37.24 -67.55
CA LEU A 407 -27.99 38.43 -67.17
C LEU A 407 -27.67 39.63 -68.09
N GLU A 408 -26.41 39.86 -68.44
CA GLU A 408 -26.04 40.86 -69.45
C GLU A 408 -26.63 40.54 -70.82
N GLN A 409 -26.57 39.29 -71.27
CA GLN A 409 -27.15 38.86 -72.54
C GLN A 409 -28.67 39.06 -72.58
N LEU A 410 -29.39 38.68 -71.52
CA LEU A 410 -30.83 38.90 -71.38
C LEU A 410 -31.16 40.41 -71.35
N GLN A 411 -30.37 41.24 -70.67
CA GLN A 411 -30.51 42.69 -70.73
C GLN A 411 -30.27 43.23 -72.15
N GLN A 412 -29.30 42.69 -72.91
CA GLN A 412 -29.07 43.08 -74.30
C GLN A 412 -30.20 42.62 -75.24
N GLN A 413 -30.76 41.43 -75.02
CA GLN A 413 -31.94 40.94 -75.74
C GLN A 413 -33.16 41.84 -75.46
N LYS A 414 -33.41 42.18 -74.19
CA LYS A 414 -34.46 43.15 -73.82
C LYS A 414 -34.23 44.51 -74.50
N LYS A 415 -33.02 45.07 -74.45
CA LYS A 415 -32.66 46.33 -75.14
C LYS A 415 -32.79 46.27 -76.67
N LYS A 416 -32.84 45.07 -77.29
CA LYS A 416 -33.19 44.86 -78.70
C LYS A 416 -34.71 44.79 -78.90
N GLY A 417 -35.44 44.09 -78.02
CA GLY A 417 -36.90 44.03 -78.03
C GLY A 417 -37.58 45.38 -77.76
N ASP A 418 -37.09 46.15 -76.79
CA ASP A 418 -37.59 47.50 -76.49
C ASP A 418 -37.46 48.44 -77.72
N LYS A 419 -36.41 48.25 -78.54
CA LYS A 419 -36.23 48.97 -79.81
C LYS A 419 -37.23 48.53 -80.87
N THR A 420 -37.41 47.22 -81.11
CA THR A 420 -38.37 46.76 -82.12
C THR A 420 -39.81 47.10 -81.74
N ILE A 421 -40.15 47.08 -80.45
CA ILE A 421 -41.44 47.56 -79.93
C ILE A 421 -41.61 49.06 -80.21
N ASN A 422 -40.61 49.89 -79.91
CA ASN A 422 -40.65 51.32 -80.22
C ASN A 422 -40.74 51.59 -81.73
N ASP A 423 -40.03 50.84 -82.57
CA ASP A 423 -40.08 50.99 -84.03
C ASP A 423 -41.46 50.60 -84.59
N LEU A 424 -42.06 49.51 -84.07
CA LEU A 424 -43.45 49.12 -84.40
C LEU A 424 -44.46 50.16 -83.92
N GLN A 425 -44.31 50.73 -82.72
CA GLN A 425 -45.15 51.83 -82.23
C GLN A 425 -45.04 53.07 -83.13
N ASN A 426 -43.83 53.39 -83.61
CA ASN A 426 -43.63 54.49 -84.56
C ASN A 426 -44.20 54.18 -85.96
N GLN A 427 -44.18 52.93 -86.42
CA GLN A 427 -44.86 52.51 -87.64
C GLN A 427 -46.39 52.60 -87.50
N LEU A 428 -46.96 52.09 -86.41
CA LEU A 428 -48.39 52.19 -86.09
C LEU A 428 -48.83 53.67 -86.01
N LYS A 429 -48.04 54.54 -85.37
CA LYS A 429 -48.34 55.98 -85.30
C LYS A 429 -48.35 56.64 -86.69
N LYS A 430 -47.44 56.25 -87.59
CA LYS A 430 -47.42 56.71 -88.99
C LYS A 430 -48.62 56.20 -89.79
N LEU A 431 -48.98 54.92 -89.64
CA LEU A 431 -50.14 54.31 -90.30
C LEU A 431 -51.45 54.95 -89.81
N ASN A 432 -51.60 55.16 -88.50
CA ASN A 432 -52.78 55.82 -87.93
C ASN A 432 -52.90 57.29 -88.40
N GLY A 433 -51.76 58.00 -88.56
CA GLY A 433 -51.75 59.33 -89.19
C GLY A 433 -52.23 59.28 -90.64
N ALA A 434 -51.65 58.41 -91.45
CA ALA A 434 -52.03 58.25 -92.86
C ALA A 434 -53.47 57.74 -93.06
N LEU A 435 -54.00 56.96 -92.10
CA LEU A 435 -55.42 56.58 -92.05
C LEU A 435 -56.30 57.79 -91.73
N ALA A 436 -55.98 58.58 -90.71
CA ALA A 436 -56.72 59.79 -90.38
C ALA A 436 -56.70 60.81 -91.53
N ASP A 437 -55.56 61.03 -92.18
CA ASP A 437 -55.44 61.89 -93.37
C ASP A 437 -56.31 61.38 -94.52
N ARG A 438 -56.40 60.06 -94.72
CA ARG A 438 -57.26 59.42 -95.72
C ARG A 438 -58.75 59.49 -95.35
N GLU A 439 -59.10 59.36 -94.08
CA GLU A 439 -60.47 59.51 -93.57
C GLU A 439 -60.95 60.95 -93.76
N ASN A 440 -60.13 61.94 -93.37
CA ASN A 440 -60.37 63.36 -93.62
C ASN A 440 -60.58 63.65 -95.12
N ALA A 441 -59.74 63.09 -96.00
CA ALA A 441 -59.88 63.26 -97.45
C ALA A 441 -61.15 62.60 -98.02
N LEU A 442 -61.56 61.43 -97.51
CA LEU A 442 -62.81 60.77 -97.88
C LEU A 442 -64.04 61.52 -97.35
N GLU A 443 -63.95 62.16 -96.18
CA GLU A 443 -65.01 63.00 -95.63
C GLU A 443 -65.17 64.31 -96.42
N GLN A 444 -64.06 64.96 -96.79
CA GLN A 444 -64.07 66.09 -97.73
C GLN A 444 -64.71 65.71 -99.07
N GLN A 445 -64.30 64.58 -99.66
CA GLN A 445 -64.90 64.08 -100.91
C GLN A 445 -66.41 63.81 -100.79
N ARG A 446 -66.87 63.29 -99.65
CA ARG A 446 -68.31 63.09 -99.39
C ARG A 446 -69.07 64.41 -99.30
N LEU A 447 -68.50 65.43 -98.64
CA LEU A 447 -69.10 66.77 -98.55
C LEU A 447 -69.18 67.43 -99.94
N GLU A 448 -68.10 67.41 -100.72
CA GLU A 448 -68.11 67.89 -102.11
C GLU A 448 -69.15 67.18 -102.97
N GLN A 449 -69.25 65.84 -102.85
CA GLN A 449 -70.24 65.07 -103.60
C GLN A 449 -71.69 65.36 -103.12
N GLN A 450 -71.89 65.65 -101.84
CA GLN A 450 -73.19 66.07 -101.31
C GLN A 450 -73.59 67.46 -101.83
N GLU A 451 -72.65 68.41 -101.95
CA GLU A 451 -72.90 69.71 -102.58
C GLU A 451 -73.19 69.57 -104.08
N GLN A 452 -72.45 68.72 -104.81
CA GLN A 452 -72.72 68.43 -106.22
C GLN A 452 -74.10 67.80 -106.42
N ASN A 453 -74.49 66.84 -105.58
CA ASN A 453 -75.83 66.24 -105.60
C ASN A 453 -76.90 67.29 -105.32
N ARG A 454 -76.75 68.12 -104.28
CA ARG A 454 -77.67 69.21 -103.95
C ARG A 454 -77.81 70.23 -105.09
N ALA A 455 -76.72 70.54 -105.79
CA ALA A 455 -76.74 71.42 -106.96
C ALA A 455 -77.38 70.73 -108.20
N ALA A 456 -77.29 69.41 -108.32
CA ALA A 456 -77.99 68.63 -109.35
C ALA A 456 -79.50 68.52 -109.07
N GLU A 457 -79.88 68.25 -107.82
CA GLU A 457 -81.27 68.28 -107.33
C GLU A 457 -81.91 69.65 -107.60
N GLN A 458 -81.23 70.75 -107.27
CA GLN A 458 -81.70 72.10 -107.60
C GLN A 458 -81.89 72.31 -109.11
N LYS A 459 -81.00 71.79 -109.96
CA LYS A 459 -81.15 71.87 -111.43
C LYS A 459 -82.34 71.04 -111.93
N LEU A 460 -82.57 69.86 -111.35
CA LEU A 460 -83.71 68.98 -111.66
C LEU A 460 -85.03 69.61 -111.21
N GLN A 461 -85.09 70.18 -110.00
CA GLN A 461 -86.25 70.90 -109.48
C GLN A 461 -86.65 72.06 -110.41
N ASN A 462 -85.67 72.91 -110.78
CA ASN A 462 -85.86 73.99 -111.77
C ASN A 462 -86.29 73.49 -113.16
N ALA A 463 -85.99 72.24 -113.54
CA ALA A 463 -86.44 71.63 -114.79
C ALA A 463 -87.86 71.06 -114.68
N ILE A 464 -88.19 70.42 -113.55
CA ILE A 464 -89.52 69.90 -113.24
C ILE A 464 -90.54 71.04 -113.25
N GLU A 465 -90.26 72.16 -112.57
CA GLU A 465 -91.16 73.33 -112.53
C GLU A 465 -91.48 73.87 -113.94
N ARG A 466 -90.50 73.91 -114.85
CA ARG A 466 -90.69 74.30 -116.26
C ARG A 466 -91.49 73.25 -117.04
N LEU A 467 -91.27 71.97 -116.79
CA LEU A 467 -92.01 70.88 -117.43
C LEU A 467 -93.46 70.82 -116.95
N THR A 468 -93.74 71.04 -115.68
CA THR A 468 -95.11 71.14 -115.12
C THR A 468 -95.87 72.30 -115.76
N ALA A 469 -95.24 73.47 -115.92
CA ALA A 469 -95.85 74.60 -116.63
C ALA A 469 -96.17 74.27 -118.11
N SER A 470 -95.31 73.50 -118.78
CA SER A 470 -95.51 73.04 -120.16
C SER A 470 -96.59 71.95 -120.29
N LEU A 471 -96.67 71.03 -119.32
CA LEU A 471 -97.66 69.95 -119.30
C LEU A 471 -99.08 70.49 -119.12
N ASN A 472 -99.28 71.45 -118.20
CA ASN A 472 -100.56 72.13 -118.01
C ASN A 472 -101.05 72.84 -119.30
N HIS A 473 -100.13 73.30 -120.15
CA HIS A 473 -100.47 73.86 -121.47
C HIS A 473 -100.78 72.77 -122.52
N LYS A 474 -100.24 71.56 -122.37
CA LYS A 474 -100.48 70.41 -123.26
C LYS A 474 -101.82 69.72 -123.00
N ASP A 475 -102.21 69.52 -121.74
CA ASP A 475 -103.47 68.86 -121.41
C ASP A 475 -104.69 69.67 -121.89
N GLN A 476 -104.57 71.00 -121.87
CA GLN A 476 -105.54 71.92 -122.47
C GLN A 476 -105.78 71.66 -123.97
N GLN A 477 -104.75 71.23 -124.72
CA GLN A 477 -104.83 70.90 -126.16
C GLN A 477 -105.46 69.51 -126.40
N LEU A 478 -105.25 68.54 -125.49
CA LEU A 478 -105.83 67.19 -125.63
C LEU A 478 -107.35 67.18 -125.40
N GLN A 479 -107.84 68.08 -124.55
CA GLN A 479 -109.28 68.28 -124.33
C GLN A 479 -110.03 68.67 -125.62
N ASP A 480 -109.38 69.42 -126.52
CA ASP A 480 -109.96 69.80 -127.81
C ASP A 480 -110.07 68.58 -128.76
N TYR A 481 -109.02 67.76 -128.84
CA TYR A 481 -108.95 66.59 -129.74
C TYR A 481 -109.93 65.46 -129.40
N MET A 482 -110.28 65.25 -128.12
CA MET A 482 -111.24 64.20 -127.74
C MET A 482 -112.65 64.40 -128.32
N ASN A 483 -112.99 65.61 -128.78
CA ASN A 483 -114.26 65.88 -129.46
C ASN A 483 -114.31 65.33 -130.89
N MET A 484 -113.15 65.00 -131.49
CA MET A 484 -113.02 64.71 -132.92
C MET A 484 -113.01 63.20 -133.26
N VAL A 485 -112.81 62.32 -132.27
CA VAL A 485 -112.63 60.87 -132.47
C VAL A 485 -113.96 60.10 -132.58
N LYS A 486 -115.09 60.70 -132.16
CA LYS A 486 -116.39 60.02 -132.04
C LYS A 486 -117.05 59.63 -133.38
N ASP A 487 -116.58 60.15 -134.50
CA ASP A 487 -117.34 60.13 -135.77
C ASP A 487 -116.95 58.99 -136.74
N LEU A 488 -115.95 58.15 -136.44
CA LEU A 488 -115.31 57.27 -137.45
C LEU A 488 -115.41 55.75 -137.25
N GLU A 489 -116.05 55.24 -136.19
CA GLU A 489 -116.04 53.79 -135.87
C GLU A 489 -117.18 52.95 -136.51
N LYS A 490 -117.16 52.71 -137.84
CA LYS A 490 -118.09 51.75 -138.49
C LYS A 490 -117.50 50.88 -139.63
N ASN A 491 -117.08 49.64 -139.28
CA ASN A 491 -117.48 48.32 -139.89
C ASN A 491 -116.37 47.22 -139.90
N ARG A 492 -116.79 45.93 -140.04
CA ARG A 492 -116.09 44.64 -139.69
C ARG A 492 -116.67 43.46 -140.51
N THR A 493 -116.18 42.20 -140.63
CA THR A 493 -114.94 41.39 -140.31
C THR A 493 -114.91 40.16 -141.30
N GLN A 494 -114.72 38.83 -141.13
CA GLN A 494 -114.29 37.72 -140.19
C GLN A 494 -114.31 36.39 -141.05
N GLU A 495 -113.97 35.10 -140.77
CA GLU A 495 -113.24 34.20 -139.82
C GLU A 495 -113.20 32.77 -140.51
N GLU A 496 -112.59 31.63 -140.11
CA GLU A 496 -111.62 31.17 -139.07
C GLU A 496 -110.51 30.31 -139.80
N GLY A 497 -110.15 29.01 -139.63
CA GLY A 497 -110.38 27.99 -138.57
C GLY A 497 -110.03 26.51 -138.92
N ASP A 498 -109.01 25.92 -138.28
CA ASP A 498 -108.88 24.46 -137.95
C ASP A 498 -107.82 24.26 -136.83
N PRO A 499 -108.23 24.12 -135.54
CA PRO A 499 -107.30 24.18 -134.41
C PRO A 499 -107.19 22.90 -133.54
N MET A 500 -107.82 21.77 -133.90
CA MET A 500 -107.99 20.66 -132.94
C MET A 500 -106.79 19.69 -132.86
N VAL A 501 -106.20 19.30 -134.00
CA VAL A 501 -105.18 18.23 -134.06
C VAL A 501 -103.87 18.63 -133.35
N GLY A 502 -103.51 19.92 -133.38
CA GLY A 502 -102.31 20.42 -132.71
C GLY A 502 -102.32 20.24 -131.19
N LYS A 503 -103.50 20.35 -130.56
CA LYS A 503 -103.67 20.28 -129.09
C LYS A 503 -103.28 18.92 -128.51
N LEU A 504 -103.54 17.83 -129.24
CA LEU A 504 -103.16 16.47 -128.80
C LEU A 504 -101.65 16.22 -128.93
N ARG A 505 -101.00 16.75 -129.97
CA ARG A 505 -99.54 16.62 -130.13
C ARG A 505 -98.77 17.45 -129.09
N ALA A 506 -99.27 18.65 -128.77
CA ALA A 506 -98.71 19.47 -127.69
C ALA A 506 -98.71 18.74 -126.34
N ARG A 507 -99.86 18.16 -125.95
CA ARG A 507 -100.05 17.51 -124.65
C ARG A 507 -99.22 16.24 -124.44
N LEU A 508 -98.80 15.56 -125.51
CA LEU A 508 -97.83 14.45 -125.41
C LEU A 508 -96.43 15.00 -125.07
N LYS A 509 -95.98 15.99 -125.84
CA LYS A 509 -94.67 16.64 -125.69
C LYS A 509 -94.50 17.36 -124.35
N GLU A 510 -95.58 17.90 -123.80
CA GLU A 510 -95.63 18.44 -122.43
C GLU A 510 -95.35 17.37 -121.37
N LYS A 511 -95.88 16.14 -121.53
CA LYS A 511 -95.61 15.04 -120.59
C LYS A 511 -94.18 14.53 -120.70
N GLU A 512 -93.65 14.42 -121.92
CA GLU A 512 -92.25 14.02 -122.16
C GLU A 512 -91.30 14.99 -121.46
N LYS A 513 -91.48 16.31 -121.68
CA LYS A 513 -90.66 17.35 -121.04
C LYS A 513 -90.86 17.44 -119.51
N ALA A 514 -92.05 17.14 -119.01
CA ALA A 514 -92.30 17.08 -117.56
C ALA A 514 -91.61 15.87 -116.90
N LEU A 515 -91.52 14.73 -117.60
CA LEU A 515 -90.78 13.56 -117.14
C LEU A 515 -89.28 13.81 -117.14
N GLU A 516 -88.75 14.40 -118.22
CA GLU A 516 -87.35 14.83 -118.37
C GLU A 516 -86.94 15.73 -117.20
N LYS A 517 -87.65 16.85 -116.99
CA LYS A 517 -87.39 17.78 -115.88
C LYS A 517 -87.47 17.12 -114.49
N ALA A 518 -88.40 16.19 -114.28
CA ALA A 518 -88.53 15.47 -113.01
C ALA A 518 -87.43 14.40 -112.79
N MET A 519 -86.78 13.93 -113.86
CA MET A 519 -85.57 13.10 -113.75
C MET A 519 -84.36 13.98 -113.42
N ASP A 520 -84.19 15.11 -114.11
CA ASP A 520 -83.11 16.07 -113.86
C ASP A 520 -83.15 16.59 -112.41
N GLU A 521 -84.33 16.99 -111.92
CA GLU A 521 -84.53 17.40 -110.52
C GLU A 521 -84.22 16.28 -109.53
N LYS A 522 -84.49 15.02 -109.88
CA LYS A 522 -84.15 13.86 -109.04
C LYS A 522 -82.64 13.58 -109.05
N PHE A 523 -81.95 13.78 -110.17
CA PHE A 523 -80.49 13.64 -110.24
C PHE A 523 -79.79 14.76 -109.47
N ALA A 524 -80.20 16.02 -109.63
CA ALA A 524 -79.67 17.12 -108.84
C ALA A 524 -79.86 16.91 -107.32
N ALA A 525 -81.07 16.49 -106.90
CA ALA A 525 -81.33 16.16 -105.50
C ALA A 525 -80.58 14.89 -105.01
N MET A 526 -80.14 14.01 -105.90
CA MET A 526 -79.28 12.87 -105.56
C MET A 526 -77.83 13.33 -105.38
N GLU A 527 -77.31 14.15 -106.29
CA GLU A 527 -75.98 14.76 -106.19
C GLU A 527 -75.85 15.64 -104.94
N GLU A 528 -76.86 16.44 -104.60
CA GLU A 528 -76.91 17.20 -103.34
C GLU A 528 -76.79 16.28 -102.12
N LYS A 529 -77.47 15.13 -102.12
CA LYS A 529 -77.39 14.15 -101.02
C LYS A 529 -76.10 13.34 -100.98
N GLU A 530 -75.49 13.04 -102.13
CA GLU A 530 -74.16 12.43 -102.18
C GLU A 530 -73.08 13.42 -101.67
N ASN A 531 -73.21 14.72 -101.98
CA ASN A 531 -72.36 15.77 -101.43
C ASN A 531 -72.57 15.96 -99.91
N GLU A 532 -73.81 15.96 -99.41
CA GLU A 532 -74.09 15.96 -97.96
C GLU A 532 -73.47 14.74 -97.27
N ILE A 533 -73.61 13.55 -97.85
CA ILE A 533 -73.02 12.31 -97.32
C ILE A 533 -71.48 12.41 -97.31
N HIS A 534 -70.85 12.95 -98.35
CA HIS A 534 -69.40 13.13 -98.39
C HIS A 534 -68.92 14.12 -97.33
N LEU A 535 -69.63 15.25 -97.13
CA LEU A 535 -69.30 16.23 -96.09
C LEU A 535 -69.47 15.65 -94.68
N LEU A 536 -70.53 14.85 -94.44
CA LEU A 536 -70.73 14.13 -93.18
C LEU A 536 -69.65 13.08 -92.94
N GLN A 537 -69.20 12.36 -93.96
CA GLN A 537 -68.07 11.41 -93.85
C GLN A 537 -66.74 12.10 -93.54
N LEU A 538 -66.50 13.30 -94.08
CA LEU A 538 -65.31 14.10 -93.75
C LEU A 538 -65.36 14.59 -92.30
N SER A 539 -66.49 15.14 -91.87
CA SER A 539 -66.67 15.61 -90.48
C SER A 539 -66.64 14.46 -89.47
N LEU A 540 -67.18 13.29 -89.81
CA LEU A 540 -67.06 12.08 -88.99
C LEU A 540 -65.58 11.68 -88.82
N ARG A 541 -64.80 11.66 -89.90
CA ARG A 541 -63.35 11.37 -89.85
C ARG A 541 -62.55 12.39 -89.06
N GLU A 542 -63.00 13.64 -88.99
CA GLU A 542 -62.41 14.64 -88.10
C GLU A 542 -62.74 14.34 -86.63
N LYS A 543 -63.99 13.98 -86.32
CA LYS A 543 -64.38 13.57 -84.96
C LYS A 543 -63.76 12.25 -84.52
N GLU A 544 -63.54 11.29 -85.43
CA GLU A 544 -62.78 10.06 -85.18
C GLU A 544 -61.35 10.41 -84.74
N ARG A 545 -60.64 11.30 -85.46
CA ARG A 545 -59.30 11.76 -85.08
C ARG A 545 -59.28 12.56 -83.77
N ASP A 546 -60.28 13.40 -83.51
CA ASP A 546 -60.41 14.11 -82.23
C ASP A 546 -60.55 13.11 -81.07
N VAL A 547 -61.34 12.05 -81.24
CA VAL A 547 -61.54 10.98 -80.25
C VAL A 547 -60.28 10.13 -80.08
N GLU A 548 -59.57 9.79 -81.16
CA GLU A 548 -58.26 9.12 -81.08
C GLU A 548 -57.24 9.97 -80.31
N HIS A 549 -57.17 11.28 -80.59
CA HIS A 549 -56.28 12.20 -79.88
C HIS A 549 -56.64 12.33 -78.39
N LEU A 550 -57.93 12.46 -78.05
CA LEU A 550 -58.39 12.49 -76.67
C LEU A 550 -58.14 11.17 -75.93
N ASN A 551 -58.34 10.02 -76.58
CA ASN A 551 -58.04 8.71 -75.99
C ASN A 551 -56.54 8.54 -75.73
N ASN A 552 -55.67 8.98 -76.64
CA ASN A 552 -54.23 8.98 -76.43
C ASN A 552 -53.81 9.89 -75.26
N LEU A 553 -54.42 11.08 -75.14
CA LEU A 553 -54.18 11.99 -74.02
C LEU A 553 -54.70 11.42 -72.69
N LEU A 554 -55.85 10.73 -72.69
CA LEU A 554 -56.39 10.03 -71.52
C LEU A 554 -55.48 8.86 -71.10
N SER A 555 -54.99 8.05 -72.05
CA SER A 555 -54.02 6.98 -71.78
C SER A 555 -52.74 7.51 -71.15
N HIS A 556 -52.19 8.62 -71.67
CA HIS A 556 -51.01 9.24 -71.09
C HIS A 556 -51.25 9.84 -69.68
N ASN A 557 -52.43 10.40 -69.45
CA ASN A 557 -52.83 10.85 -68.11
C ASN A 557 -53.03 9.66 -67.14
N GLU A 558 -53.56 8.53 -67.63
CA GLU A 558 -53.72 7.29 -66.85
C GLU A 558 -52.35 6.67 -66.51
N GLU A 559 -51.40 6.61 -67.45
CA GLU A 559 -50.00 6.25 -67.19
C GLU A 559 -49.36 7.17 -66.15
N THR A 560 -49.59 8.49 -66.26
CA THR A 560 -49.06 9.49 -65.33
C THR A 560 -49.66 9.30 -63.93
N ILE A 561 -50.97 9.09 -63.81
CA ILE A 561 -51.64 8.77 -62.54
C ILE A 561 -51.08 7.47 -61.96
N ASN A 562 -50.97 6.40 -62.75
CA ASN A 562 -50.38 5.14 -62.32
C ASN A 562 -48.93 5.29 -61.82
N SER A 563 -48.14 6.20 -62.41
CA SER A 563 -46.79 6.51 -61.94
C SER A 563 -46.77 7.21 -60.58
N PHE A 564 -47.70 8.15 -60.34
CA PHE A 564 -47.87 8.77 -59.02
C PHE A 564 -48.41 7.76 -58.00
N ASP A 565 -49.32 6.89 -58.41
CA ASP A 565 -49.88 5.83 -57.58
C ASP A 565 -48.85 4.77 -57.19
N ALA A 566 -47.83 4.54 -58.03
CA ALA A 566 -46.67 3.71 -57.70
C ALA A 566 -45.72 4.43 -56.72
N LEU A 567 -45.41 5.71 -56.98
CA LEU A 567 -44.59 6.55 -56.09
C LEU A 567 -45.21 6.69 -54.70
N ILE A 568 -46.53 6.87 -54.59
CA ILE A 568 -47.24 6.95 -53.31
C ILE A 568 -47.09 5.63 -52.53
N LYS A 569 -47.26 4.48 -53.18
CA LYS A 569 -47.08 3.16 -52.54
C LYS A 569 -45.64 2.91 -52.09
N GLU A 570 -44.65 3.41 -52.84
CA GLU A 570 -43.24 3.40 -52.45
C GLU A 570 -43.00 4.27 -51.20
N ARG A 571 -43.53 5.50 -51.16
CA ARG A 571 -43.42 6.40 -49.99
C ARG A 571 -44.18 5.90 -48.77
N ASP A 572 -45.34 5.27 -48.94
CA ASP A 572 -46.07 4.62 -47.84
C ASP A 572 -45.26 3.45 -47.26
N LEU A 573 -44.57 2.68 -48.11
CA LEU A 573 -43.69 1.59 -47.68
C LEU A 573 -42.44 2.12 -46.96
N GLU A 574 -41.77 3.16 -47.47
CA GLU A 574 -40.68 3.86 -46.78
C GLU A 574 -41.13 4.38 -45.41
N LEU A 575 -42.28 5.06 -45.34
CA LEU A 575 -42.84 5.58 -44.09
C LEU A 575 -43.15 4.45 -43.11
N GLN A 576 -43.67 3.31 -43.58
CA GLN A 576 -43.92 2.14 -42.73
C GLN A 576 -42.62 1.51 -42.23
N GLN A 577 -41.57 1.44 -43.06
CA GLN A 577 -40.23 0.98 -42.66
C GLN A 577 -39.60 1.91 -41.62
N LEU A 578 -39.62 3.23 -41.85
CA LEU A 578 -39.12 4.23 -40.91
C LEU A 578 -39.89 4.21 -39.58
N LEU A 579 -41.21 4.07 -39.62
CA LEU A 579 -42.06 3.98 -38.43
C LEU A 579 -41.77 2.69 -37.63
N ASN A 580 -41.47 1.57 -38.29
CA ASN A 580 -41.02 0.34 -37.63
C ASN A 580 -39.60 0.48 -37.05
N SER A 581 -38.68 1.12 -37.78
CA SER A 581 -37.33 1.44 -37.30
C SER A 581 -37.37 2.31 -36.04
N LEU A 582 -38.18 3.38 -36.04
CA LEU A 582 -38.40 4.24 -34.87
C LEU A 582 -39.00 3.47 -33.67
N LYS A 583 -39.91 2.53 -33.90
CA LYS A 583 -40.43 1.66 -32.83
C LYS A 583 -39.35 0.72 -32.26
N ASN A 584 -38.50 0.17 -33.11
CA ASN A 584 -37.41 -0.71 -32.69
C ASN A 584 -36.34 0.07 -31.91
N LEU A 585 -35.97 1.26 -32.37
CA LEU A 585 -35.07 2.19 -31.67
C LEU A 585 -35.64 2.63 -30.32
N GLN A 586 -36.92 3.00 -30.26
CA GLN A 586 -37.61 3.36 -29.01
C GLN A 586 -37.61 2.17 -28.02
N ARG A 587 -37.88 0.96 -28.51
CA ARG A 587 -37.85 -0.25 -27.67
C ARG A 587 -36.45 -0.56 -27.14
N CYS A 588 -35.42 -0.47 -27.99
CA CYS A 588 -34.03 -0.66 -27.59
C CYS A 588 -33.60 0.40 -26.55
N LYS A 589 -34.03 1.66 -26.72
CA LYS A 589 -33.86 2.73 -25.72
C LYS A 589 -34.52 2.36 -24.40
N ASP A 590 -35.79 1.96 -24.40
CA ASP A 590 -36.51 1.60 -23.16
C ASP A 590 -35.91 0.37 -22.46
N GLU A 591 -35.37 -0.59 -23.22
CA GLU A 591 -34.67 -1.76 -22.70
C GLU A 591 -33.29 -1.39 -22.10
N THR A 592 -32.53 -0.49 -22.74
CA THR A 592 -31.27 0.04 -22.18
C THR A 592 -31.48 0.92 -20.95
N GLU A 593 -32.51 1.78 -20.91
CA GLU A 593 -32.86 2.55 -19.71
C GLU A 593 -33.25 1.63 -18.55
N GLN A 594 -34.00 0.56 -18.79
CA GLN A 594 -34.31 -0.44 -17.77
C GLN A 594 -33.08 -1.23 -17.29
N ASN A 595 -32.13 -1.52 -18.18
CA ASN A 595 -30.86 -2.16 -17.83
C ASN A 595 -30.02 -1.25 -16.94
N LEU A 596 -29.87 0.03 -17.31
CA LEU A 596 -29.18 1.05 -16.50
C LEU A 596 -29.84 1.22 -15.13
N GLN A 597 -31.17 1.28 -15.06
CA GLN A 597 -31.89 1.33 -13.78
C GLN A 597 -31.71 0.07 -12.91
N ARG A 598 -31.48 -1.11 -13.50
CA ARG A 598 -31.15 -2.33 -12.72
C ARG A 598 -29.72 -2.27 -12.19
N ALA A 599 -28.75 -1.94 -13.05
CA ALA A 599 -27.36 -1.75 -12.65
C ALA A 599 -27.17 -0.66 -11.57
N LEU A 600 -27.95 0.44 -11.62
CA LEU A 600 -27.93 1.46 -10.57
C LEU A 600 -28.43 0.92 -9.23
N ARG A 601 -29.56 0.19 -9.19
CA ARG A 601 -30.08 -0.44 -7.96
C ARG A 601 -29.12 -1.50 -7.40
N GLU A 602 -28.39 -2.19 -8.27
CA GLU A 602 -27.34 -3.14 -7.88
C GLU A 602 -26.11 -2.42 -7.29
N LYS A 603 -25.64 -1.32 -7.91
CA LYS A 603 -24.58 -0.47 -7.33
C LYS A 603 -25.03 0.16 -6.00
N ASP A 604 -26.28 0.62 -5.86
CA ASP A 604 -26.84 1.11 -4.59
C ASP A 604 -26.86 0.03 -3.49
N ALA A 605 -27.24 -1.21 -3.82
CA ALA A 605 -27.24 -2.33 -2.89
C ALA A 605 -25.81 -2.73 -2.46
N ILE A 606 -24.84 -2.68 -3.37
CA ILE A 606 -23.42 -2.89 -3.05
C ILE A 606 -22.90 -1.77 -2.14
N ILE A 607 -23.26 -0.50 -2.39
CA ILE A 607 -22.89 0.64 -1.54
C ILE A 607 -23.47 0.47 -0.13
N GLN A 608 -24.75 0.09 0.00
CA GLN A 608 -25.37 -0.19 1.30
C GLN A 608 -24.67 -1.34 2.05
N HIS A 609 -24.30 -2.42 1.34
CA HIS A 609 -23.55 -3.53 1.94
C HIS A 609 -22.14 -3.11 2.39
N LEU A 610 -21.43 -2.29 1.59
CA LEU A 610 -20.11 -1.77 1.95
C LEU A 610 -20.18 -0.79 3.13
N GLN A 611 -21.21 0.06 3.20
CA GLN A 611 -21.48 0.92 4.36
C GLN A 611 -21.74 0.09 5.62
N GLN A 612 -22.63 -0.91 5.55
CA GLN A 612 -22.90 -1.80 6.68
C GLN A 612 -21.67 -2.60 7.12
N ALA A 613 -20.81 -3.01 6.17
CA ALA A 613 -19.54 -3.68 6.47
C ALA A 613 -18.53 -2.74 7.15
N LEU A 614 -18.48 -1.47 6.73
CA LEU A 614 -17.64 -0.43 7.35
C LEU A 614 -18.13 -0.07 8.77
N ASP A 615 -19.44 0.05 8.98
CA ASP A 615 -20.05 0.29 10.30
C ASP A 615 -19.77 -0.89 11.25
N ASN A 616 -19.89 -2.12 10.74
CA ASN A 616 -19.50 -3.33 11.48
C ASN A 616 -18.02 -3.30 11.86
N LYS A 617 -17.12 -2.99 10.92
CA LYS A 617 -15.67 -2.93 11.19
C LYS A 617 -15.29 -1.78 12.13
N THR A 618 -15.98 -0.65 12.06
CA THR A 618 -15.80 0.46 12.99
C THR A 618 -16.18 0.04 14.40
N ARG A 619 -17.33 -0.63 14.58
CA ARG A 619 -17.73 -1.22 15.87
C ARG A 619 -16.75 -2.29 16.37
N ASP A 620 -16.27 -3.18 15.50
CA ASP A 620 -15.25 -4.19 15.86
C ASP A 620 -13.98 -3.51 16.42
N MET A 621 -13.53 -2.43 15.78
CA MET A 621 -12.38 -1.63 16.21
C MET A 621 -12.66 -0.88 17.52
N GLU A 622 -13.82 -0.27 17.69
CA GLU A 622 -14.24 0.37 18.95
C GLU A 622 -14.29 -0.64 20.10
N GLU A 623 -14.84 -1.84 19.90
CA GLU A 623 -14.83 -2.88 20.91
C GLU A 623 -13.41 -3.39 21.20
N MET A 624 -12.53 -3.52 20.19
CA MET A 624 -11.13 -3.89 20.40
C MET A 624 -10.36 -2.80 21.17
N ALA A 625 -10.54 -1.53 20.81
CA ALA A 625 -9.96 -0.39 21.53
C ALA A 625 -10.45 -0.36 22.98
N ASN A 626 -11.75 -0.52 23.22
CA ASN A 626 -12.31 -0.63 24.58
C ASN A 626 -11.76 -1.85 25.34
N ARG A 627 -11.61 -3.02 24.70
CA ARG A 627 -10.99 -4.21 25.31
C ARG A 627 -9.54 -3.93 25.74
N VAL A 628 -8.73 -3.35 24.85
CA VAL A 628 -7.32 -2.98 25.14
C VAL A 628 -7.23 -1.90 26.22
N LEU A 629 -8.10 -0.88 26.21
CA LEU A 629 -8.11 0.18 27.22
C LEU A 629 -8.40 -0.38 28.61
N ASN A 630 -9.46 -1.20 28.74
CA ASN A 630 -9.81 -1.87 30.01
C ASN A 630 -8.69 -2.79 30.51
N GLN A 631 -7.99 -3.49 29.60
CA GLN A 631 -6.88 -4.39 29.94
C GLN A 631 -5.62 -3.63 30.37
N SER A 632 -5.35 -2.46 29.75
CA SER A 632 -4.30 -1.54 30.17
C SER A 632 -4.61 -0.89 31.52
N GLU A 633 -5.87 -0.50 31.76
CA GLU A 633 -6.33 0.01 33.05
C GLU A 633 -6.19 -1.01 34.17
N SER A 634 -6.56 -2.29 33.96
CA SER A 634 -6.38 -3.31 35.00
C SER A 634 -4.90 -3.54 35.31
N GLN A 635 -4.05 -3.69 34.29
CA GLN A 635 -2.60 -3.86 34.47
C GLN A 635 -1.95 -2.64 35.17
N GLY A 636 -2.40 -1.43 34.85
CA GLY A 636 -1.95 -0.20 35.52
C GLY A 636 -2.36 -0.14 37.00
N ARG A 637 -3.58 -0.55 37.33
CA ARG A 637 -4.06 -0.64 38.73
C ARG A 637 -3.30 -1.69 39.52
N ASP A 638 -3.12 -2.89 38.97
CA ASP A 638 -2.40 -4.00 39.60
C ASP A 638 -0.94 -3.62 39.90
N LEU A 639 -0.26 -2.96 38.95
CA LEU A 639 1.11 -2.48 39.13
C LEU A 639 1.20 -1.36 40.17
N ALA A 640 0.25 -0.42 40.17
CA ALA A 640 0.19 0.65 41.16
C ALA A 640 -0.07 0.11 42.57
N GLU A 641 -0.91 -0.91 42.72
CA GLU A 641 -1.18 -1.55 44.01
C GLU A 641 0.04 -2.34 44.51
N GLN A 642 0.75 -3.06 43.63
CA GLN A 642 2.04 -3.71 43.97
C GLN A 642 3.12 -2.69 44.38
N MET A 643 3.21 -1.54 43.69
CA MET A 643 4.13 -0.45 44.08
C MET A 643 3.74 0.16 45.44
N SER A 644 2.45 0.36 45.69
CA SER A 644 1.92 0.85 46.97
C SER A 644 2.23 -0.12 48.12
N GLN A 645 2.03 -1.42 47.92
CA GLN A 645 2.38 -2.45 48.90
C GLN A 645 3.90 -2.47 49.18
N ARG A 646 4.74 -2.42 48.14
CA ARG A 646 6.21 -2.34 48.30
C ARG A 646 6.64 -1.08 49.07
N LEU A 647 6.08 0.09 48.72
CA LEU A 647 6.34 1.34 49.43
C LEU A 647 5.99 1.22 50.92
N LYS A 648 4.80 0.69 51.23
CA LYS A 648 4.32 0.51 52.61
C LYS A 648 5.19 -0.45 53.42
N VAL A 649 5.70 -1.52 52.80
CA VAL A 649 6.70 -2.39 53.44
C VAL A 649 7.99 -1.62 53.72
N THR A 650 8.54 -0.90 52.73
CA THR A 650 9.77 -0.11 52.96
C THR A 650 9.59 1.01 54.00
N GLU A 651 8.42 1.64 54.06
CA GLU A 651 8.06 2.64 55.06
C GLU A 651 8.03 2.04 56.48
N THR A 652 7.42 0.86 56.66
CA THR A 652 7.42 0.17 57.97
C THR A 652 8.83 -0.22 58.41
N MET A 653 9.66 -0.77 57.51
CA MET A 653 11.07 -1.10 57.81
C MET A 653 11.90 0.15 58.16
N LEU A 654 11.69 1.27 57.47
CA LEU A 654 12.36 2.54 57.79
C LEU A 654 11.89 3.11 59.13
N SER A 655 10.59 3.01 59.46
CA SER A 655 10.05 3.42 60.76
C SER A 655 10.64 2.59 61.91
N GLU A 656 10.84 1.29 61.72
CA GLU A 656 11.45 0.40 62.71
C GLU A 656 12.94 0.69 62.88
N ALA A 657 13.69 0.85 61.78
CA ALA A 657 15.11 1.23 61.82
C ALA A 657 15.35 2.63 62.43
N VAL A 658 14.39 3.56 62.31
CA VAL A 658 14.43 4.84 63.02
C VAL A 658 14.25 4.64 64.52
N LYS A 659 13.23 3.88 64.96
CA LYS A 659 12.99 3.57 66.39
C LYS A 659 14.16 2.83 67.05
N ASP A 660 14.84 1.96 66.31
CA ASP A 660 16.04 1.26 66.80
C ASP A 660 17.23 2.22 66.96
N ARG A 661 17.38 3.18 66.04
CA ARG A 661 18.41 4.22 66.15
C ARG A 661 18.08 5.24 67.24
N GLU A 662 16.80 5.55 67.47
CA GLU A 662 16.35 6.37 68.61
C GLU A 662 16.66 5.69 69.95
N ARG A 663 16.33 4.39 70.09
CA ARG A 663 16.71 3.57 71.26
C ARG A 663 18.22 3.55 71.49
N LEU A 664 19.00 3.31 70.43
CA LEU A 664 20.46 3.33 70.51
C LEU A 664 21.00 4.72 70.92
N VAL A 665 20.36 5.81 70.50
CA VAL A 665 20.72 7.17 70.93
C VAL A 665 20.39 7.40 72.41
N THR A 666 19.23 6.94 72.91
CA THR A 666 18.92 7.05 74.36
C THR A 666 19.85 6.22 75.24
N ASP A 667 20.25 5.03 74.77
CA ASP A 667 21.19 4.17 75.50
C ASP A 667 22.59 4.80 75.54
N ASN A 668 23.05 5.39 74.44
CA ASN A 668 24.31 6.14 74.41
C ASN A 668 24.25 7.42 75.26
N GLN A 669 23.13 8.16 75.23
CA GLN A 669 22.94 9.38 76.03
C GLN A 669 23.00 9.06 77.54
N THR A 670 22.27 8.05 77.99
CA THR A 670 22.30 7.63 79.40
C THR A 670 23.67 7.05 79.80
N ALA A 671 24.38 6.37 78.90
CA ALA A 671 25.77 5.96 79.16
C ALA A 671 26.71 7.16 79.33
N VAL A 672 26.58 8.21 78.51
CA VAL A 672 27.35 9.46 78.63
C VAL A 672 27.01 10.20 79.93
N GLU A 673 25.72 10.29 80.30
CA GLU A 673 25.29 10.90 81.57
C GLU A 673 25.86 10.18 82.79
N ASN A 674 25.85 8.84 82.79
CA ASN A 674 26.47 8.03 83.84
C ASN A 674 28.00 8.24 83.93
N LEU A 675 28.69 8.41 82.79
CA LEU A 675 30.11 8.73 82.75
C LEU A 675 30.38 10.15 83.29
N LEU A 676 29.57 11.15 82.92
CA LEU A 676 29.67 12.52 83.41
C LEU A 676 29.41 12.62 84.92
N ALA A 677 28.43 11.88 85.44
CA ALA A 677 28.20 11.75 86.88
C ALA A 677 29.40 11.11 87.59
N THR A 678 30.00 10.08 86.98
CA THR A 678 31.21 9.41 87.51
C THR A 678 32.43 10.33 87.51
N ILE A 679 32.61 11.17 86.49
CA ILE A 679 33.67 12.19 86.43
C ILE A 679 33.43 13.24 87.52
N SER A 680 32.21 13.79 87.60
CA SER A 680 31.82 14.81 88.60
C SER A 680 32.08 14.34 90.04
N SER A 681 31.80 13.06 90.33
CA SER A 681 32.09 12.43 91.63
C SER A 681 33.60 12.35 91.92
N LYS A 682 34.42 12.01 90.92
CA LYS A 682 35.89 12.01 91.05
C LYS A 682 36.46 13.42 91.22
N ASP A 683 35.95 14.40 90.49
CA ASP A 683 36.37 15.80 90.60
C ASP A 683 36.03 16.40 91.98
N GLN A 684 34.87 16.05 92.54
CA GLN A 684 34.51 16.40 93.92
C GLN A 684 35.48 15.76 94.93
N LEU A 685 35.81 14.48 94.80
CA LEU A 685 36.79 13.81 95.67
C LEU A 685 38.21 14.40 95.53
N LEU A 686 38.62 14.79 94.32
CA LEU A 686 39.88 15.50 94.06
C LEU A 686 39.89 16.88 94.70
N LYS A 687 38.80 17.65 94.56
CA LYS A 687 38.63 18.97 95.18
C LYS A 687 38.73 18.88 96.71
N GLU A 688 38.02 17.96 97.34
CA GLU A 688 38.13 17.73 98.78
C GLU A 688 39.55 17.28 99.18
N SER A 689 40.25 16.51 98.34
CA SER A 689 41.65 16.15 98.58
C SER A 689 42.54 17.40 98.57
N VAL A 690 42.39 18.29 97.58
CA VAL A 690 43.11 19.57 97.53
C VAL A 690 42.78 20.44 98.75
N GLU A 691 41.52 20.54 99.14
CA GLU A 691 41.10 21.30 100.33
C GLU A 691 41.74 20.75 101.62
N ARG A 692 41.82 19.42 101.81
CA ARG A 692 42.55 18.79 102.92
C ARG A 692 44.04 19.14 102.91
N HIS A 693 44.69 19.14 101.73
CA HIS A 693 46.11 19.51 101.60
C HIS A 693 46.34 21.00 101.87
N VAL A 694 45.46 21.89 101.40
CA VAL A 694 45.52 23.34 101.69
C VAL A 694 45.33 23.62 103.19
N GLN A 695 44.40 22.91 103.85
CA GLN A 695 44.23 23.00 105.31
C GLN A 695 45.48 22.53 106.07
N ALA A 696 46.17 21.50 105.60
CA ALA A 696 47.45 21.06 106.19
C ALA A 696 48.58 22.09 105.96
N LEU A 697 48.72 22.60 104.73
CA LEU A 697 49.68 23.66 104.41
C LEU A 697 49.47 24.93 105.24
N ASN A 698 48.22 25.33 105.47
CA ASN A 698 47.89 26.50 106.30
C ASN A 698 48.27 26.30 107.78
N LYS A 699 48.17 25.07 108.31
CA LYS A 699 48.67 24.75 109.67
C LYS A 699 50.19 24.88 109.73
N HIS A 700 50.90 24.26 108.79
CA HIS A 700 52.37 24.34 108.72
C HIS A 700 52.87 25.77 108.43
N ALA A 701 52.11 26.60 107.72
CA ALA A 701 52.41 28.01 107.53
C ALA A 701 52.27 28.82 108.84
N GLY A 702 51.27 28.49 109.69
CA GLY A 702 51.12 29.03 111.04
C GLY A 702 52.29 28.62 111.95
N GLU A 703 52.60 27.32 111.99
CA GLU A 703 53.75 26.77 112.74
C GLU A 703 55.08 27.47 112.33
N LEU A 704 55.30 27.70 111.03
CA LEU A 704 56.45 28.46 110.52
C LEU A 704 56.41 29.96 110.88
N GLN A 705 55.23 30.56 111.03
CA GLN A 705 55.10 31.97 111.44
C GLN A 705 55.39 32.15 112.93
N ASP A 706 54.96 31.21 113.77
CA ASP A 706 55.26 31.23 115.22
C ASP A 706 56.76 30.98 115.47
N LEU A 707 57.36 29.98 114.80
CA LEU A 707 58.82 29.75 114.86
C LEU A 707 59.65 30.96 114.38
N ARG A 708 59.16 31.69 113.35
CA ARG A 708 59.78 32.95 112.90
C ARG A 708 59.69 34.07 113.94
N LYS A 709 58.63 34.10 114.74
CA LYS A 709 58.44 35.07 115.81
C LYS A 709 59.39 34.78 116.99
N GLU A 710 59.51 33.52 117.41
CA GLU A 710 60.50 33.11 118.42
C GLU A 710 61.94 33.43 117.98
N LEU A 711 62.25 33.25 116.69
CA LEU A 711 63.53 33.64 116.11
C LEU A 711 63.75 35.17 116.11
N ALA A 712 62.69 35.97 115.87
CA ALA A 712 62.79 37.42 115.93
C ALA A 712 63.00 37.95 117.36
N ASP A 713 62.29 37.37 118.34
CA ASP A 713 62.42 37.73 119.76
C ASP A 713 63.82 37.39 120.31
N THR A 714 64.38 36.23 119.94
CA THR A 714 65.76 35.85 120.30
C THR A 714 66.82 36.72 119.58
N GLN A 715 66.59 37.12 118.33
CA GLN A 715 67.46 38.10 117.64
C GLN A 715 67.43 39.49 118.30
N LEU A 716 66.28 39.93 118.82
CA LEU A 716 66.16 41.18 119.55
C LEU A 716 66.94 41.16 120.87
N GLN A 717 66.88 40.03 121.61
CA GLN A 717 67.70 39.81 122.81
C GLN A 717 69.20 39.88 122.48
N LEU A 718 69.65 39.23 121.40
CA LEU A 718 71.04 39.26 120.95
C LEU A 718 71.52 40.68 120.60
N ARG A 719 70.70 41.46 119.88
CA ARG A 719 71.01 42.87 119.55
C ARG A 719 71.16 43.74 120.80
N ASN A 720 70.32 43.53 121.82
CA ASN A 720 70.42 44.28 123.07
C ASN A 720 71.73 43.97 123.81
N ALA A 721 72.17 42.71 123.85
CA ALA A 721 73.46 42.32 124.40
C ALA A 721 74.65 42.90 123.61
N GLN A 722 74.59 42.86 122.27
CA GLN A 722 75.62 43.46 121.41
C GLN A 722 75.76 44.98 121.62
N ARG A 723 74.66 45.70 121.81
CA ARG A 723 74.68 47.15 122.09
C ARG A 723 75.37 47.48 123.42
N LEU A 724 75.16 46.67 124.46
CA LEU A 724 75.80 46.85 125.76
C LEU A 724 77.32 46.63 125.70
N ASN A 725 77.78 45.64 124.93
CA ASN A 725 79.20 45.46 124.64
C ASN A 725 79.78 46.65 123.85
N ALA A 726 79.04 47.17 122.86
CA ALA A 726 79.50 48.29 122.04
C ALA A 726 79.74 49.57 122.89
N THR A 727 78.86 49.87 123.85
CA THR A 727 79.08 50.98 124.80
C THR A 727 80.33 50.78 125.64
N ALA A 728 80.56 49.57 126.17
CA ALA A 728 81.78 49.28 126.95
C ALA A 728 83.07 49.43 126.13
N THR A 729 83.04 49.12 124.82
CA THR A 729 84.20 49.38 123.93
C THR A 729 84.38 50.86 123.58
N GLN A 730 83.31 51.66 123.61
CA GLN A 730 83.37 53.09 123.30
C GLN A 730 84.07 53.90 124.39
N ASP A 731 83.83 53.57 125.67
CA ASP A 731 84.45 54.29 126.80
C ASP A 731 85.98 54.10 126.81
N GLY A 732 86.47 52.87 126.61
CA GLY A 732 87.92 52.61 126.44
C GLY A 732 88.52 53.23 125.15
N HIS A 733 87.70 53.53 124.15
CA HIS A 733 88.13 54.31 122.98
C HIS A 733 88.21 55.82 123.26
N LEU A 734 87.42 56.35 124.21
CA LEU A 734 87.55 57.73 124.68
C LEU A 734 88.86 57.92 125.47
N GLU A 735 89.12 57.03 126.43
CA GLU A 735 90.33 57.05 127.27
C GLU A 735 91.62 56.93 126.42
N THR A 736 91.60 56.08 125.40
CA THR A 736 92.70 55.97 124.42
C THR A 736 92.69 57.04 123.31
N ALA A 737 91.70 57.94 123.27
CA ALA A 737 91.70 59.12 122.41
C ALA A 737 92.29 60.35 123.11
N GLU A 738 92.03 60.54 124.40
CA GLU A 738 92.65 61.60 125.22
C GLU A 738 94.18 61.46 125.24
N LEU A 739 94.68 60.24 125.45
CA LEU A 739 96.10 59.91 125.34
C LEU A 739 96.70 60.17 123.94
N ARG A 740 95.87 60.16 122.88
CA ARG A 740 96.27 60.48 121.50
C ARG A 740 96.19 61.98 121.18
N ALA A 741 95.30 62.74 121.81
CA ALA A 741 95.29 64.21 121.67
C ALA A 741 96.62 64.81 122.18
N MET A 742 97.10 64.34 123.33
CA MET A 742 98.41 64.69 123.92
C MET A 742 99.63 64.34 123.03
N LEU A 743 99.47 63.47 122.03
CA LEU A 743 100.47 63.19 120.99
C LEU A 743 100.23 64.06 119.75
N SER A 744 98.97 64.21 119.32
CA SER A 744 98.57 65.00 118.17
C SER A 744 98.99 66.47 118.25
N GLU A 745 98.99 67.08 119.46
CA GLU A 745 99.51 68.45 119.64
C GLU A 745 101.01 68.57 119.35
N LYS A 746 101.78 67.48 119.45
CA LYS A 746 103.20 67.44 119.07
C LYS A 746 103.38 67.27 117.56
N ASP A 747 102.55 66.47 116.91
CA ASP A 747 102.61 66.25 115.45
C ASP A 747 102.03 67.41 114.62
N ALA A 748 101.06 68.15 115.18
CA ALA A 748 100.51 69.36 114.55
C ALA A 748 101.56 70.49 114.40
N LEU A 749 102.66 70.41 115.16
CA LEU A 749 103.85 71.26 115.05
C LEU A 749 104.66 70.97 113.77
N ILE A 750 104.50 69.78 113.18
CA ILE A 750 105.33 69.26 112.08
C ILE A 750 104.66 69.45 110.72
N ASN A 751 103.39 69.07 110.58
CA ASN A 751 102.78 68.85 109.25
C ASN A 751 102.34 70.10 108.45
N LYS A 752 102.50 71.33 108.98
CA LYS A 752 102.09 72.56 108.28
C LYS A 752 103.03 73.00 107.12
N LEU A 753 103.80 72.08 106.54
CA LEU A 753 104.94 72.38 105.66
C LEU A 753 104.78 71.98 104.14
N LEU A 754 103.67 71.37 103.61
CA LEU A 754 103.76 70.45 102.40
C LEU A 754 102.70 70.30 101.17
N TYR A 755 101.87 71.26 100.63
CA TYR A 755 101.40 71.37 99.13
C TYR A 755 100.04 70.71 98.42
N ARG A 756 99.77 70.48 97.03
CA ARG A 756 98.40 70.30 96.20
C ARG A 756 98.18 69.51 94.74
N GLY A 757 96.94 69.26 94.07
CA GLY A 757 96.59 68.72 92.60
C GLY A 757 95.07 68.38 91.96
N GLN A 758 94.76 68.06 90.60
CA GLN A 758 93.40 67.78 89.78
C GLN A 758 93.41 66.92 88.36
N GLU A 759 92.48 66.56 87.31
CA GLU A 759 91.04 66.74 86.65
C GLU A 759 90.32 65.62 85.61
N LYS A 760 89.48 65.82 84.47
CA LYS A 760 88.31 64.93 83.81
C LYS A 760 87.90 64.76 82.18
N ASP A 761 86.70 64.18 81.66
CA ASP A 761 86.29 63.45 80.30
C ASP A 761 84.88 63.60 79.37
N ARG A 762 84.34 62.65 78.43
CA ARG A 762 83.15 62.73 77.34
C ARG A 762 82.48 61.47 76.46
N ILE A 763 81.32 61.54 75.61
CA ILE A 763 80.35 60.42 74.92
C ILE A 763 79.54 60.58 73.45
N LEU A 764 78.79 59.57 72.75
CA LEU A 764 77.92 59.46 71.39
C LEU A 764 76.87 58.18 71.14
N LEU A 765 75.98 57.68 70.09
CA LEU A 765 75.15 57.94 68.75
C LEU A 765 74.19 56.74 68.03
N GLU A 766 73.16 56.91 67.05
CA GLU A 766 72.53 56.05 65.83
C GLU A 766 71.01 55.37 65.58
N MET A 767 70.41 55.01 64.33
CA MET A 767 69.00 54.34 63.94
C MET A 767 68.50 53.78 62.43
N LYS A 768 67.23 53.21 62.09
CA LYS A 768 66.61 52.49 60.78
C LYS A 768 64.97 52.29 60.56
N THR A 769 64.09 51.68 59.60
CA THR A 769 63.77 51.19 58.10
C THR A 769 62.32 50.47 57.70
N SER A 770 61.73 50.30 56.41
CA SER A 770 60.40 49.53 55.89
C SER A 770 60.17 49.21 54.27
N GLU A 771 59.14 48.73 53.40
CA GLU A 771 57.63 48.23 53.23
C GLU A 771 57.07 47.65 51.75
N ALA A 772 55.82 47.03 51.43
CA ALA A 772 55.22 46.53 50.02
C ALA A 772 53.68 45.91 49.73
N LEU A 773 53.02 45.71 48.48
CA LEU A 773 51.61 45.03 48.10
C LEU A 773 51.01 44.74 46.55
N PRO A 774 49.95 43.87 46.15
CA PRO A 774 49.33 43.52 44.73
C PRO A 774 47.76 43.06 44.34
N PRO A 775 47.18 42.92 43.04
CA PRO A 775 45.69 42.59 42.57
C PRO A 775 45.17 41.92 41.11
N GLN A 776 43.89 41.37 40.80
CA GLN A 776 43.20 41.03 39.39
C GLN A 776 41.69 40.38 39.11
N VAL A 777 41.05 40.34 37.83
CA VAL A 777 40.03 39.39 37.03
C VAL A 777 38.38 39.44 37.00
N LEU A 778 37.32 38.98 36.15
CA LEU A 778 36.85 38.25 34.80
C LEU A 778 35.27 38.33 34.23
N GLU A 779 34.84 37.69 33.04
CA GLU A 779 33.57 37.24 32.20
C GLU A 779 32.09 37.88 32.02
N LEU A 780 31.53 37.98 30.76
CA LEU A 780 30.06 37.77 30.36
C LEU A 780 29.80 37.54 28.82
N ARG A 781 28.61 37.02 28.42
CA ARG A 781 28.22 36.39 27.13
C ARG A 781 27.63 37.29 26.02
N GLN A 782 28.14 37.10 24.78
CA GLN A 782 27.48 36.41 23.63
C GLN A 782 26.10 36.87 23.08
N THR A 783 25.89 36.67 21.77
CA THR A 783 24.59 36.45 21.05
C THR A 783 23.56 37.61 21.00
N ILE A 784 22.84 37.87 19.90
CA ILE A 784 22.89 37.42 18.48
C ILE A 784 21.95 38.34 17.63
N GLU A 785 21.68 37.95 16.38
CA GLU A 785 20.61 38.42 15.48
C GLU A 785 20.56 39.90 15.01
N VAL A 786 20.51 40.05 13.68
CA VAL A 786 19.39 40.70 12.95
C VAL A 786 18.88 42.02 13.57
N LEU A 787 19.09 43.15 12.90
CA LEU A 787 18.33 43.38 11.67
C LEU A 787 19.15 43.63 10.39
N GLN A 788 18.74 42.89 9.35
CA GLN A 788 18.76 43.29 7.94
C GLN A 788 17.85 44.53 7.74
N GLU A 789 17.61 44.96 6.50
CA GLU A 789 16.58 45.98 6.14
C GLU A 789 16.80 47.39 6.75
N LYS A 790 16.95 48.47 6.00
CA LYS A 790 16.67 48.79 4.59
C LYS A 790 17.72 49.83 4.14
N LEU A 791 18.10 49.94 2.88
CA LEU A 791 17.22 50.11 1.72
C LEU A 791 17.84 49.52 0.43
N GLU A 792 16.99 48.92 -0.39
CA GLU A 792 17.13 48.99 -1.84
C GLU A 792 16.72 50.40 -2.32
N GLU A 793 17.05 50.74 -3.57
CA GLU A 793 16.98 52.08 -4.14
C GLU A 793 17.99 53.09 -3.53
N ARG A 794 18.63 53.97 -4.32
CA ARG A 794 18.24 54.45 -5.65
C ARG A 794 19.45 54.90 -6.49
N GLU A 795 19.17 55.28 -7.73
CA GLU A 795 20.02 56.13 -8.60
C GLU A 795 21.41 55.58 -8.98
N ALA A 796 21.37 54.51 -9.78
CA ALA A 796 22.27 54.45 -10.92
C ALA A 796 21.89 55.56 -11.93
N GLU A 797 22.71 56.62 -12.06
CA GLU A 797 22.51 57.64 -13.09
C GLU A 797 23.83 58.17 -13.68
N LEU A 798 23.76 58.64 -14.93
CA LEU A 798 24.78 59.44 -15.64
C LEU A 798 26.14 58.80 -16.01
N SER A 799 26.08 57.68 -16.74
CA SER A 799 26.95 57.59 -17.94
C SER A 799 26.40 58.53 -19.02
N ARG A 800 27.04 59.69 -19.21
CA ARG A 800 26.57 60.77 -20.08
C ARG A 800 27.34 60.83 -21.41
N ARG A 801 26.63 60.56 -22.53
CA ARG A 801 26.57 61.28 -23.84
C ARG A 801 27.86 61.96 -24.39
N ASN A 802 28.16 62.02 -25.70
CA ASN A 802 27.30 62.14 -26.89
C ASN A 802 28.15 62.12 -28.20
N SER A 803 27.51 61.87 -29.36
CA SER A 803 27.74 62.51 -30.69
C SER A 803 26.94 61.73 -31.76
N GLU A 804 25.89 62.26 -32.42
CA GLU A 804 25.88 63.24 -33.55
C GLU A 804 26.27 62.59 -34.91
N GLU A 805 25.66 62.88 -36.08
CA GLU A 805 24.34 63.45 -36.47
C GLU A 805 24.14 63.23 -38.01
N THR A 806 23.01 63.66 -38.61
CA THR A 806 22.73 63.87 -40.07
C THR A 806 22.55 62.66 -41.01
N LEU A 807 21.95 62.78 -42.22
CA LEU A 807 20.62 63.30 -42.65
C LEU A 807 20.41 63.02 -44.16
N GLU A 808 19.22 62.52 -44.57
CA GLU A 808 18.55 62.72 -45.89
C GLU A 808 19.27 62.42 -47.25
N ILE A 809 18.66 62.52 -48.44
CA ILE A 809 17.46 61.83 -49.02
C ILE A 809 17.53 61.90 -50.58
N THR A 810 16.67 61.18 -51.33
CA THR A 810 16.40 61.33 -52.81
C THR A 810 17.54 61.03 -53.83
N THR A 811 17.29 61.16 -55.16
CA THR A 811 16.67 60.14 -56.05
C THR A 811 16.86 60.45 -57.55
N VAL A 812 16.83 59.41 -58.39
CA VAL A 812 16.32 59.36 -59.79
C VAL A 812 16.71 60.48 -60.78
N SER A 813 17.56 60.14 -61.75
CA SER A 813 17.61 60.79 -63.08
C SER A 813 18.05 59.82 -64.20
N LYS A 814 17.35 58.69 -64.33
CA LYS A 814 17.52 57.70 -65.42
C LYS A 814 16.19 57.25 -66.07
N THR A 815 15.11 57.97 -65.75
CA THR A 815 13.72 57.49 -65.83
C THR A 815 13.29 57.02 -67.21
N SER A 816 13.43 57.85 -68.25
CA SER A 816 12.88 57.52 -69.59
C SER A 816 13.58 56.33 -70.28
N MET A 817 14.89 56.15 -70.08
CA MET A 817 15.60 54.99 -70.62
C MET A 817 15.35 53.72 -69.79
N VAL A 818 15.14 53.87 -68.48
CA VAL A 818 14.73 52.76 -67.60
C VAL A 818 13.32 52.29 -67.93
N VAL A 819 12.37 53.18 -68.22
CA VAL A 819 10.97 52.81 -68.54
C VAL A 819 10.89 51.88 -69.75
N LEU A 820 11.48 52.24 -70.90
CA LEU A 820 11.38 51.38 -72.11
C LEU A 820 12.11 50.04 -71.96
N LYS A 821 13.24 49.99 -71.21
CA LYS A 821 13.87 48.71 -70.85
C LYS A 821 12.98 47.90 -69.92
N LYS A 822 12.39 48.54 -68.90
CA LYS A 822 11.50 47.92 -67.92
C LYS A 822 10.25 47.35 -68.58
N GLU A 823 9.62 48.05 -69.52
CA GLU A 823 8.46 47.50 -70.26
C GLU A 823 8.84 46.27 -71.08
N LEU A 824 9.99 46.29 -71.75
CA LEU A 824 10.47 45.12 -72.52
C LEU A 824 10.75 43.92 -71.61
N THR A 825 11.51 44.10 -70.51
CA THR A 825 11.76 42.99 -69.59
C THR A 825 10.48 42.54 -68.90
N GLN A 826 9.61 43.45 -68.46
CA GLN A 826 8.33 43.14 -67.85
C GLN A 826 7.39 42.34 -68.77
N LYS A 827 7.43 42.56 -70.10
CA LYS A 827 6.68 41.73 -71.07
C LYS A 827 7.30 40.34 -71.26
N THR A 828 8.63 40.23 -71.29
CA THR A 828 9.32 38.93 -71.36
C THR A 828 9.15 38.13 -70.06
N GLU A 829 9.25 38.78 -68.91
CA GLU A 829 8.99 38.24 -67.57
C GLU A 829 7.53 37.79 -67.43
N ALA A 830 6.56 38.57 -67.93
CA ALA A 830 5.16 38.19 -67.94
C ALA A 830 4.89 36.93 -68.79
N LEU A 831 5.53 36.81 -69.97
CA LEU A 831 5.42 35.62 -70.81
C LEU A 831 6.03 34.38 -70.14
N ASN A 832 7.23 34.51 -69.55
CA ASN A 832 7.87 33.42 -68.82
C ASN A 832 7.10 33.06 -67.53
N ALA A 833 6.47 34.02 -66.86
CA ALA A 833 5.61 33.77 -65.70
C ALA A 833 4.26 33.13 -66.08
N ALA A 834 3.75 33.38 -67.29
CA ALA A 834 2.60 32.69 -67.85
C ALA A 834 2.94 31.24 -68.20
N LEU A 835 4.04 31.00 -68.92
CA LEU A 835 4.52 29.65 -69.26
C LEU A 835 4.87 28.82 -68.00
N LYS A 836 5.48 29.46 -66.98
CA LYS A 836 5.73 28.82 -65.69
C LYS A 836 4.43 28.47 -64.97
N ARG A 837 3.41 29.35 -65.01
CA ARG A 837 2.06 29.04 -64.49
C ARG A 837 1.41 27.89 -65.25
N GLU A 838 1.51 27.84 -66.58
CA GLU A 838 0.94 26.76 -67.38
C GLU A 838 1.55 25.39 -67.00
N ASN A 839 2.88 25.34 -66.81
CA ASN A 839 3.55 24.13 -66.37
C ASN A 839 3.23 23.79 -64.90
N GLN A 840 3.10 24.78 -64.00
CA GLN A 840 2.64 24.56 -62.63
C GLN A 840 1.19 24.03 -62.60
N LEU A 841 0.31 24.53 -63.46
CA LEU A 841 -1.07 24.05 -63.58
C LEU A 841 -1.10 22.60 -64.10
N LYS A 842 -0.25 22.24 -65.08
CA LYS A 842 -0.11 20.85 -65.55
C LYS A 842 0.41 19.91 -64.47
N MET A 843 1.38 20.34 -63.65
CA MET A 843 1.82 19.55 -62.49
C MET A 843 0.68 19.38 -61.48
N SER A 844 -0.01 20.46 -61.09
CA SER A 844 -1.14 20.37 -60.17
C SER A 844 -2.31 19.53 -60.71
N LEU A 845 -2.51 19.48 -62.03
CA LEU A 845 -3.50 18.61 -62.66
C LEU A 845 -3.12 17.13 -62.52
N ALA A 846 -1.85 16.78 -62.74
CA ALA A 846 -1.35 15.42 -62.56
C ALA A 846 -1.35 15.00 -61.08
N GLU A 847 -1.01 15.92 -60.17
CA GLU A 847 -1.10 15.72 -58.71
C GLU A 847 -2.56 15.50 -58.27
N LEU A 848 -3.51 16.28 -58.80
CA LEU A 848 -4.95 16.10 -58.55
C LEU A 848 -5.47 14.78 -59.13
N GLN A 849 -5.05 14.39 -60.34
CA GLN A 849 -5.43 13.11 -60.94
C GLN A 849 -4.91 11.92 -60.11
N SER A 850 -3.66 11.98 -59.66
CA SER A 850 -3.08 10.99 -58.74
C SER A 850 -3.83 10.93 -57.40
N MET A 851 -4.20 12.09 -56.84
CA MET A 851 -4.97 12.18 -55.59
C MET A 851 -6.40 11.65 -55.75
N VAL A 852 -7.05 11.87 -56.90
CA VAL A 852 -8.37 11.28 -57.21
C VAL A 852 -8.27 9.75 -57.23
N SER A 853 -7.31 9.18 -57.96
CA SER A 853 -7.17 7.71 -58.01
C SER A 853 -6.72 7.09 -56.67
N GLU A 854 -5.97 7.81 -55.84
CA GLU A 854 -5.71 7.35 -54.47
C GLU A 854 -6.98 7.39 -53.59
N LEU A 855 -7.84 8.41 -53.76
CA LEU A 855 -9.12 8.50 -53.06
C LEU A 855 -10.13 7.44 -53.55
N GLU A 856 -10.14 7.12 -54.85
CA GLU A 856 -10.93 6.04 -55.43
C GLU A 856 -10.54 4.68 -54.84
N MET A 857 -9.24 4.33 -54.84
CA MET A 857 -8.76 3.09 -54.21
C MET A 857 -9.00 3.06 -52.69
N ARG A 858 -8.92 4.20 -52.00
CA ARG A 858 -9.25 4.30 -50.56
C ARG A 858 -10.75 4.11 -50.30
N LEU A 859 -11.63 4.56 -51.19
CA LEU A 859 -13.08 4.33 -51.11
C LEU A 859 -13.44 2.87 -51.40
N GLU A 860 -12.78 2.23 -52.37
CA GLU A 860 -12.94 0.80 -52.65
C GLU A 860 -12.44 -0.07 -51.46
N GLY A 861 -11.29 0.28 -50.88
CA GLY A 861 -10.77 -0.32 -49.64
C GLY A 861 -11.65 -0.07 -48.42
N GLN A 862 -12.36 1.06 -48.34
CA GLN A 862 -13.36 1.31 -47.30
C GLN A 862 -14.65 0.51 -47.54
N THR A 863 -15.08 0.36 -48.79
CA THR A 863 -16.28 -0.41 -49.17
C THR A 863 -16.11 -1.89 -48.82
N THR A 864 -15.00 -2.50 -49.23
CA THR A 864 -14.67 -3.90 -48.90
C THR A 864 -14.49 -4.13 -47.39
N ASN A 865 -13.96 -3.15 -46.64
CA ASN A 865 -13.91 -3.21 -45.18
C ASN A 865 -15.31 -3.10 -44.54
N ILE A 866 -16.20 -2.25 -45.07
CA ILE A 866 -17.60 -2.17 -44.62
C ILE A 866 -18.32 -3.50 -44.89
N GLU A 867 -18.17 -4.11 -46.07
CA GLU A 867 -18.72 -5.42 -46.39
C GLU A 867 -18.22 -6.53 -45.45
N SER A 868 -16.91 -6.53 -45.13
CA SER A 868 -16.30 -7.44 -44.16
C SER A 868 -16.87 -7.25 -42.75
N LEU A 869 -17.03 -5.99 -42.31
CA LEU A 869 -17.64 -5.66 -41.02
C LEU A 869 -19.14 -6.00 -40.98
N THR A 870 -19.88 -5.84 -42.07
CA THR A 870 -21.29 -6.27 -42.18
C THR A 870 -21.41 -7.79 -42.11
N SER A 871 -20.53 -8.54 -42.78
CA SER A 871 -20.47 -10.01 -42.66
C SER A 871 -20.13 -10.46 -41.21
N THR A 872 -19.21 -9.74 -40.57
CA THR A 872 -18.83 -9.94 -39.16
C THR A 872 -19.95 -9.55 -38.18
N LEU A 873 -20.81 -8.60 -38.55
CA LEU A 873 -21.99 -8.23 -37.77
C LEU A 873 -23.07 -9.31 -37.89
N ASN A 874 -23.39 -9.74 -39.11
CA ASN A 874 -24.40 -10.76 -39.38
C ASN A 874 -24.08 -12.08 -38.64
N THR A 875 -22.83 -12.55 -38.71
CA THR A 875 -22.38 -13.76 -37.99
C THR A 875 -22.42 -13.59 -36.47
N LYS A 876 -22.20 -12.38 -35.94
CA LYS A 876 -22.41 -12.09 -34.51
C LYS A 876 -23.88 -12.05 -34.13
N GLU A 877 -24.76 -11.53 -35.00
CA GLU A 877 -26.22 -11.57 -34.79
C GLU A 877 -26.73 -13.02 -34.80
N GLU A 878 -26.26 -13.87 -35.71
CA GLU A 878 -26.55 -15.32 -35.71
C GLU A 878 -26.15 -15.97 -34.38
N ILE A 879 -24.90 -15.79 -33.93
CA ILE A 879 -24.41 -16.29 -32.62
C ILE A 879 -25.27 -15.74 -31.45
N ILE A 880 -25.66 -14.47 -31.49
CA ILE A 880 -26.53 -13.85 -30.48
C ILE A 880 -27.94 -14.49 -30.50
N THR A 881 -28.48 -14.85 -31.66
CA THR A 881 -29.76 -15.57 -31.72
C THR A 881 -29.67 -17.00 -31.20
N GLU A 882 -28.60 -17.74 -31.49
CA GLU A 882 -28.35 -19.07 -30.92
C GLU A 882 -28.16 -19.01 -29.39
N LEU A 883 -27.39 -18.04 -28.89
CA LEU A 883 -27.19 -17.84 -27.45
C LEU A 883 -28.51 -17.49 -26.75
N HIS A 884 -29.35 -16.61 -27.31
CA HIS A 884 -30.68 -16.34 -26.77
C HIS A 884 -31.59 -17.59 -26.81
N GLN A 885 -31.50 -18.41 -27.85
CA GLN A 885 -32.24 -19.67 -27.94
C GLN A 885 -31.79 -20.70 -26.88
N CYS A 886 -30.47 -20.82 -26.63
CA CYS A 886 -29.90 -21.66 -25.58
C CYS A 886 -30.21 -21.16 -24.16
N LEU A 887 -30.18 -19.85 -23.93
CA LEU A 887 -30.55 -19.25 -22.64
C LEU A 887 -32.04 -19.43 -22.35
N SER A 888 -32.89 -19.29 -23.36
CA SER A 888 -34.34 -19.55 -23.25
C SER A 888 -34.64 -20.99 -22.83
N GLN A 889 -33.83 -21.97 -23.26
CA GLN A 889 -33.95 -23.38 -22.86
C GLN A 889 -33.42 -23.67 -21.44
N ARG A 890 -32.71 -22.73 -20.80
CA ARG A 890 -32.02 -22.95 -19.51
C ARG A 890 -32.74 -22.36 -18.29
N GLY A 891 -33.89 -21.69 -18.49
CA GLY A 891 -34.58 -20.94 -17.43
C GLY A 891 -35.26 -21.77 -16.33
N ASP A 892 -35.63 -23.03 -16.61
CA ASP A 892 -36.56 -23.83 -15.78
C ASP A 892 -35.87 -24.73 -14.73
N SER A 893 -34.86 -24.22 -14.02
CA SER A 893 -34.25 -24.95 -12.88
C SER A 893 -33.70 -24.02 -11.80
N ARG A 894 -34.60 -23.57 -10.91
CA ARG A 894 -34.24 -22.93 -9.63
C ARG A 894 -33.98 -23.98 -8.55
N LEU A 895 -33.00 -23.73 -7.68
CA LEU A 895 -33.07 -23.78 -6.20
C LEU A 895 -31.74 -23.24 -5.61
N PRO A 896 -31.69 -22.71 -4.36
CA PRO A 896 -30.57 -21.92 -3.84
C PRO A 896 -29.74 -22.63 -2.73
N LEU A 897 -28.63 -22.01 -2.29
CA LEU A 897 -28.30 -21.78 -0.87
C LEU A 897 -27.05 -20.87 -0.67
N THR A 898 -27.27 -19.71 -0.05
CA THR A 898 -26.54 -19.10 1.10
C THR A 898 -25.08 -19.49 1.42
N TRP A 899 -24.18 -18.51 1.56
CA TRP A 899 -22.89 -18.64 2.27
C TRP A 899 -22.60 -17.42 3.17
N ASP A 900 -22.43 -17.70 4.46
CA ASP A 900 -22.40 -16.78 5.62
C ASP A 900 -22.06 -17.65 6.87
N GLN A 901 -21.07 -17.45 7.75
CA GLN A 901 -19.81 -16.65 7.78
C GLN A 901 -18.67 -17.58 8.33
N ALA A 902 -17.52 -17.22 8.93
CA ALA A 902 -16.88 -15.97 9.41
C ALA A 902 -15.35 -16.12 9.56
N SER A 903 -14.67 -14.98 9.78
CA SER A 903 -13.43 -14.70 10.55
C SER A 903 -12.24 -15.67 10.66
N GLN A 904 -11.04 -15.06 10.59
CA GLN A 904 -9.67 -15.59 10.74
C GLN A 904 -9.24 -15.73 12.25
N PRO A 905 -7.98 -16.07 12.63
CA PRO A 905 -6.80 -16.48 11.83
C PRO A 905 -6.07 -17.75 12.30
N GLY A 906 -5.10 -18.21 11.49
CA GLY A 906 -4.11 -19.21 11.89
C GLY A 906 -3.06 -19.46 10.79
N GLU A 907 -1.77 -19.34 11.13
CA GLU A 907 -0.66 -19.62 10.22
C GLU A 907 -0.47 -21.14 10.07
N SER A 908 -0.65 -21.66 8.85
CA SER A 908 -0.12 -22.97 8.42
C SER A 908 -0.19 -23.07 6.89
N GLU A 909 0.97 -23.14 6.25
CA GLU A 909 1.06 -23.50 4.83
C GLU A 909 0.58 -24.95 4.64
N CYS A 910 -0.39 -25.18 3.75
CA CYS A 910 -0.70 -26.54 3.30
C CYS A 910 -1.33 -26.59 1.90
N SER A 911 -0.45 -26.73 0.91
CA SER A 911 -0.59 -27.53 -0.30
C SER A 911 -2.00 -27.97 -0.73
N ILE A 912 -2.53 -27.35 -1.79
CA ILE A 912 -3.58 -27.95 -2.63
C ILE A 912 -2.94 -28.40 -3.95
N SER A 913 -2.62 -29.69 -4.04
CA SER A 913 -2.16 -30.34 -5.27
C SER A 913 -2.94 -31.64 -5.51
N SER A 914 -3.78 -31.67 -6.56
CA SER A 914 -4.26 -32.92 -7.20
C SER A 914 -5.18 -32.63 -8.41
N LEU A 915 -4.62 -32.06 -9.47
CA LEU A 915 -5.10 -32.41 -10.82
C LEU A 915 -4.61 -33.84 -11.13
N PRO A 916 -5.43 -34.70 -11.79
CA PRO A 916 -5.09 -36.11 -11.95
C PRO A 916 -3.94 -36.30 -12.95
N GLN A 917 -2.84 -36.91 -12.51
CA GLN A 917 -1.71 -37.26 -13.35
C GLN A 917 -2.12 -38.28 -14.44
N ARG A 918 -1.66 -38.06 -15.69
CA ARG A 918 -1.52 -39.15 -16.66
C ARG A 918 -0.32 -40.00 -16.25
N GLU A 919 -0.53 -41.29 -16.03
CA GLU A 919 0.56 -42.24 -15.76
C GLU A 919 1.58 -42.24 -16.91
N ARG A 920 2.86 -42.03 -16.59
CA ARG A 920 4.00 -42.51 -17.38
C ARG A 920 5.01 -43.18 -16.45
N THR A 921 5.66 -44.20 -17.00
CA THR A 921 6.42 -45.21 -16.25
C THR A 921 7.70 -44.67 -15.60
N ILE A 922 7.94 -45.10 -14.36
CA ILE A 922 9.11 -44.76 -13.54
C ILE A 922 10.40 -45.37 -14.13
N ILE A 923 11.41 -44.54 -14.39
CA ILE A 923 12.84 -44.94 -14.34
C ILE A 923 13.65 -43.80 -13.68
N GLY A 924 13.99 -44.01 -12.40
CA GLY A 924 14.98 -43.38 -11.51
C GLY A 924 15.62 -41.99 -11.76
N GLY A 925 15.70 -41.17 -10.70
CA GLY A 925 16.73 -40.14 -10.53
C GLY A 925 16.28 -38.82 -9.85
N ASP A 926 16.81 -38.57 -8.65
CA ASP A 926 17.16 -37.25 -8.07
C ASP A 926 16.16 -36.08 -8.18
N LEU A 927 15.02 -36.25 -7.48
CA LEU A 927 13.87 -35.35 -7.39
C LEU A 927 14.09 -34.05 -6.56
N GLN A 928 15.28 -33.44 -6.55
CA GLN A 928 15.54 -32.22 -5.76
C GLN A 928 16.49 -31.18 -6.38
N GLN A 929 16.90 -31.35 -7.64
CA GLN A 929 17.48 -30.24 -8.45
C GLN A 929 16.53 -29.76 -9.55
N GLN A 930 15.49 -30.54 -9.89
CA GLN A 930 14.68 -30.31 -11.08
C GLN A 930 13.71 -29.13 -10.96
N ASP A 931 13.19 -28.81 -9.76
CA ASP A 931 12.29 -27.66 -9.57
C ASP A 931 13.04 -26.32 -9.69
N VAL A 932 14.29 -26.27 -9.23
CA VAL A 932 15.16 -25.08 -9.36
C VAL A 932 15.63 -24.89 -10.80
N ALA A 933 15.93 -25.99 -11.51
CA ALA A 933 16.14 -25.97 -12.94
C ALA A 933 14.89 -25.45 -13.67
N SER A 934 13.72 -26.05 -13.44
CA SER A 934 12.46 -25.67 -14.11
C SER A 934 12.06 -24.21 -13.88
N LEU A 935 12.34 -23.63 -12.70
CA LEU A 935 12.11 -22.20 -12.45
C LEU A 935 13.16 -21.30 -13.10
N SER A 936 14.42 -21.74 -13.19
CA SER A 936 15.46 -21.06 -13.95
C SER A 936 15.17 -21.10 -15.46
N ASP A 937 14.74 -22.24 -15.96
CA ASP A 937 14.43 -22.49 -17.37
C ASP A 937 13.21 -21.67 -17.79
N LEU A 938 12.13 -21.69 -16.99
CA LEU A 938 10.96 -20.83 -17.21
C LEU A 938 11.30 -19.33 -17.13
N LEU A 939 12.23 -18.93 -16.24
CA LEU A 939 12.71 -17.55 -16.20
C LEU A 939 13.53 -17.22 -17.46
N THR A 940 14.38 -18.12 -17.95
CA THR A 940 15.09 -17.91 -19.22
C THR A 940 14.13 -17.83 -20.40
N GLU A 941 13.17 -18.75 -20.54
CA GLU A 941 12.11 -18.68 -21.56
C GLU A 941 11.34 -17.36 -21.48
N GLN A 942 11.00 -16.88 -20.27
CA GLN A 942 10.29 -15.60 -20.10
C GLN A 942 11.17 -14.40 -20.48
N THR A 943 12.49 -14.45 -20.25
CA THR A 943 13.43 -13.42 -20.76
C THR A 943 13.68 -13.53 -22.27
N GLU A 944 13.66 -14.72 -22.86
CA GLU A 944 13.81 -14.92 -24.29
C GLU A 944 12.53 -14.54 -25.05
N LEU A 945 11.35 -14.83 -24.50
CA LEU A 945 10.06 -14.34 -24.98
C LEU A 945 9.99 -12.82 -24.89
N ASN A 946 10.46 -12.20 -23.81
CA ASN A 946 10.59 -10.74 -23.70
C ASN A 946 11.60 -10.16 -24.70
N ARG A 947 12.72 -10.86 -24.97
CA ARG A 947 13.69 -10.45 -26.00
C ARG A 947 13.08 -10.56 -27.40
N ALA A 948 12.34 -11.63 -27.68
CA ALA A 948 11.63 -11.83 -28.94
C ALA A 948 10.55 -10.77 -29.14
N LEU A 949 9.71 -10.51 -28.14
CA LEU A 949 8.68 -9.48 -28.18
C LEU A 949 9.27 -8.08 -28.39
N ARG A 950 10.41 -7.75 -27.76
CA ARG A 950 11.14 -6.49 -28.02
C ARG A 950 11.73 -6.44 -29.42
N ALA A 951 12.28 -7.54 -29.93
CA ALA A 951 12.77 -7.61 -31.31
C ALA A 951 11.62 -7.47 -32.32
N GLU A 952 10.44 -8.02 -32.03
CA GLU A 952 9.23 -7.85 -32.83
C GLU A 952 8.71 -6.41 -32.76
N GLN A 953 8.67 -5.79 -31.56
CA GLN A 953 8.35 -4.37 -31.39
C GLN A 953 9.34 -3.44 -32.10
N HIS A 954 10.63 -3.78 -32.13
CA HIS A 954 11.62 -3.08 -32.94
C HIS A 954 11.36 -3.28 -34.44
N LEU A 955 11.10 -4.51 -34.91
CA LEU A 955 10.71 -4.76 -36.30
C LEU A 955 9.44 -4.01 -36.71
N TYR A 956 8.41 -3.96 -35.86
CA TYR A 956 7.23 -3.13 -36.10
C TYR A 956 7.55 -1.63 -36.07
N SER A 957 8.41 -1.16 -35.16
CA SER A 957 8.86 0.25 -35.12
C SER A 957 9.64 0.65 -36.38
N ASP A 958 10.54 -0.22 -36.84
CA ASP A 958 11.37 -0.01 -38.03
C ASP A 958 10.53 -0.14 -39.31
N LEU A 959 9.57 -1.07 -39.36
CA LEU A 959 8.57 -1.17 -40.43
C LEU A 959 7.67 0.07 -40.47
N ILE A 960 7.21 0.57 -39.32
CA ILE A 960 6.41 1.80 -39.21
C ILE A 960 7.25 3.04 -39.59
N ARG A 961 8.55 3.06 -39.29
CA ARG A 961 9.48 4.12 -39.71
C ARG A 961 9.65 4.11 -41.23
N ALA A 962 9.98 2.96 -41.81
CA ALA A 962 10.08 2.77 -43.25
C ALA A 962 8.76 3.12 -43.98
N VAL A 963 7.60 2.80 -43.39
CA VAL A 963 6.26 3.17 -43.91
C VAL A 963 5.97 4.67 -43.83
N LYS A 964 6.66 5.43 -42.97
CA LYS A 964 6.48 6.88 -42.80
C LYS A 964 7.48 7.75 -43.57
N GLU A 965 8.62 7.19 -43.97
CA GLU A 965 9.63 7.91 -44.76
C GLU A 965 9.17 8.08 -46.22
N ARG A 966 9.26 9.31 -46.75
CA ARG A 966 8.44 9.79 -47.88
C ARG A 966 9.11 9.79 -49.25
N ASP A 967 10.31 9.22 -49.38
CA ASP A 967 11.00 9.09 -50.67
C ASP A 967 10.80 7.69 -51.27
N SER A 968 9.70 7.56 -52.01
CA SER A 968 9.26 6.29 -52.61
C SER A 968 10.27 5.69 -53.59
N VAL A 969 11.11 6.50 -54.24
CA VAL A 969 12.12 6.05 -55.21
C VAL A 969 13.31 5.39 -54.52
N GLU A 970 13.91 6.04 -53.51
CA GLU A 970 15.02 5.45 -52.75
C GLU A 970 14.53 4.22 -51.98
N ARG A 971 13.30 4.23 -51.46
CA ARG A 971 12.71 3.06 -50.81
C ARG A 971 12.36 1.93 -51.80
N LEU A 972 11.93 2.22 -53.03
CA LEU A 972 11.81 1.21 -54.10
C LEU A 972 13.18 0.63 -54.45
N GLN A 973 14.20 1.48 -54.60
CA GLN A 973 15.55 1.04 -54.95
C GLN A 973 16.17 0.20 -53.82
N ALA A 974 15.97 0.58 -52.55
CA ALA A 974 16.37 -0.22 -51.39
C ALA A 974 15.59 -1.55 -51.31
N LEU A 975 14.26 -1.53 -51.44
CA LEU A 975 13.44 -2.76 -51.44
C LEU A 975 13.77 -3.68 -52.64
N GLN A 976 14.16 -3.12 -53.78
CA GLN A 976 14.54 -3.89 -54.97
C GLN A 976 15.98 -4.40 -54.89
N LEU A 977 16.89 -3.70 -54.19
CA LEU A 977 18.21 -4.21 -53.80
C LEU A 977 18.08 -5.33 -52.76
N GLU A 978 17.24 -5.18 -51.74
CA GLU A 978 16.92 -6.21 -50.76
C GLU A 978 16.23 -7.41 -51.42
N LEU A 979 15.26 -7.20 -52.31
CA LEU A 979 14.64 -8.27 -53.08
C LEU A 979 15.67 -9.00 -53.97
N THR A 980 16.59 -8.26 -54.61
CA THR A 980 17.68 -8.86 -55.39
C THR A 980 18.65 -9.64 -54.50
N ALA A 981 18.98 -9.14 -53.31
CA ALA A 981 19.82 -9.82 -52.33
C ALA A 981 19.15 -11.08 -51.78
N VAL A 982 17.86 -11.02 -51.45
CA VAL A 982 17.03 -12.16 -51.04
C VAL A 982 16.91 -13.18 -52.18
N SER A 983 16.73 -12.76 -53.43
CA SER A 983 16.74 -13.65 -54.60
C SER A 983 18.10 -14.31 -54.81
N LEU A 984 19.21 -13.58 -54.62
CA LEU A 984 20.57 -14.13 -54.73
C LEU A 984 20.88 -15.10 -53.58
N LEU A 985 20.48 -14.78 -52.34
CA LEU A 985 20.59 -15.65 -51.17
C LEU A 985 19.70 -16.89 -51.31
N ARG A 986 18.51 -16.75 -51.89
CA ARG A 986 17.62 -17.86 -52.23
C ARG A 986 18.26 -18.76 -53.29
N GLN A 987 18.85 -18.19 -54.35
CA GLN A 987 19.59 -18.95 -55.37
C GLN A 987 20.83 -19.64 -54.78
N GLN A 988 21.57 -18.99 -53.88
CA GLN A 988 22.69 -19.60 -53.15
C GLN A 988 22.23 -20.72 -52.21
N LEU A 989 21.09 -20.57 -51.52
CA LEU A 989 20.51 -21.59 -50.66
C LEU A 989 20.00 -22.78 -51.49
N GLU A 990 19.33 -22.54 -52.62
CA GLU A 990 18.92 -23.59 -53.56
C GLU A 990 20.14 -24.33 -54.14
N SER A 991 21.20 -23.63 -54.54
CA SER A 991 22.46 -24.23 -55.01
C SER A 991 23.14 -25.03 -53.88
N GLY A 992 23.13 -24.51 -52.65
CA GLY A 992 23.70 -25.18 -51.47
C GLY A 992 22.89 -26.42 -51.06
N VAL A 993 21.56 -26.38 -51.17
CA VAL A 993 20.67 -27.53 -50.96
C VAL A 993 20.87 -28.57 -52.05
N GLN A 994 20.99 -28.17 -53.33
CA GLN A 994 21.33 -29.07 -54.43
C GLN A 994 22.67 -29.76 -54.18
N MET A 995 23.74 -28.99 -53.91
CA MET A 995 25.07 -29.52 -53.58
C MET A 995 25.05 -30.44 -52.34
N ASN A 996 24.26 -30.12 -51.31
CA ASN A 996 24.07 -30.97 -50.13
C ASN A 996 23.34 -32.28 -50.48
N THR A 997 22.31 -32.23 -51.33
CA THR A 997 21.64 -33.44 -51.81
C THR A 997 22.53 -34.29 -52.70
N GLU A 998 23.38 -33.69 -53.55
CA GLU A 998 24.38 -34.42 -54.34
C GLU A 998 25.46 -35.05 -53.46
N LEU A 999 25.97 -34.34 -52.45
CA LEU A 999 26.89 -34.88 -51.44
C LEU A 999 26.27 -36.04 -50.67
N ARG A 1000 25.00 -35.91 -50.25
CA ARG A 1000 24.24 -37.00 -49.59
C ARG A 1000 24.11 -38.21 -50.53
N ASP A 1001 23.79 -37.99 -51.80
CA ASP A 1001 23.69 -39.04 -52.81
C ASP A 1001 25.04 -39.73 -53.08
N GLN A 1002 26.15 -38.97 -53.09
CA GLN A 1002 27.51 -39.47 -53.24
C GLN A 1002 27.94 -40.28 -52.01
N LEU A 1003 27.74 -39.75 -50.79
CA LEU A 1003 27.98 -40.47 -49.52
C LEU A 1003 27.15 -41.76 -49.44
N GLN A 1004 25.88 -41.72 -49.81
CA GLN A 1004 25.02 -42.90 -49.81
C GLN A 1004 25.47 -43.95 -50.83
N LYS A 1005 26.00 -43.54 -51.99
CA LYS A 1005 26.62 -44.43 -52.98
C LYS A 1005 27.97 -44.99 -52.49
N GLU A 1006 28.81 -44.21 -51.82
CA GLU A 1006 30.06 -44.70 -51.23
C GLU A 1006 29.84 -45.61 -50.01
N ILE A 1007 28.87 -45.33 -49.15
CA ILE A 1007 28.48 -46.24 -48.06
C ILE A 1007 27.98 -47.58 -48.64
N GLN A 1008 27.25 -47.57 -49.76
CA GLN A 1008 26.87 -48.81 -50.46
C GLN A 1008 28.08 -49.54 -51.08
N ARG A 1009 29.03 -48.82 -51.71
CA ARG A 1009 30.27 -49.39 -52.26
C ARG A 1009 31.18 -49.96 -51.18
N ALA A 1010 31.36 -49.27 -50.06
CA ALA A 1010 32.16 -49.71 -48.92
C ALA A 1010 31.52 -50.92 -48.21
N LYS A 1011 30.19 -50.96 -48.08
CA LYS A 1011 29.46 -52.17 -47.61
C LYS A 1011 29.61 -53.38 -48.55
N GLN A 1012 29.97 -53.18 -49.82
CA GLN A 1012 30.26 -54.25 -50.78
C GLN A 1012 31.75 -54.62 -50.85
N ARG A 1013 32.63 -53.87 -50.18
CA ARG A 1013 34.07 -54.17 -50.05
C ARG A 1013 34.36 -54.73 -48.66
N GLU A 1014 34.40 -56.06 -48.55
CA GLU A 1014 34.92 -56.74 -47.36
C GLU A 1014 36.34 -56.25 -47.05
N GLY A 1015 36.57 -55.75 -45.83
CA GLY A 1015 37.84 -55.14 -45.42
C GLY A 1015 37.86 -53.60 -45.33
N SER A 1016 36.73 -52.92 -45.60
CA SER A 1016 36.62 -51.46 -45.36
C SER A 1016 36.68 -51.11 -43.86
N ASN A 1017 37.41 -50.06 -43.49
CA ASN A 1017 37.61 -49.66 -42.08
C ASN A 1017 36.28 -49.29 -41.39
N PRO A 1018 35.96 -49.85 -40.21
CA PRO A 1018 34.67 -49.61 -39.56
C PRO A 1018 34.50 -48.14 -39.14
N SER A 1019 35.54 -47.50 -38.61
CA SER A 1019 35.47 -46.10 -38.15
C SER A 1019 35.21 -45.09 -39.29
N GLU A 1020 35.69 -45.35 -40.50
CA GLU A 1020 35.39 -44.54 -41.69
C GLU A 1020 33.94 -44.77 -42.15
N LEU A 1021 33.48 -46.02 -42.08
CA LEU A 1021 32.09 -46.40 -42.35
C LEU A 1021 31.08 -45.92 -41.29
N GLU A 1022 31.53 -45.60 -40.08
CA GLU A 1022 30.77 -44.97 -39.00
C GLU A 1022 30.71 -43.45 -39.25
N SER A 1023 31.87 -42.80 -39.42
CA SER A 1023 31.95 -41.35 -39.69
C SER A 1023 31.20 -40.91 -40.95
N MET A 1024 31.18 -41.74 -42.01
CA MET A 1024 30.32 -41.47 -43.18
C MET A 1024 28.82 -41.58 -42.88
N ARG A 1025 28.39 -42.42 -41.93
CA ARG A 1025 26.98 -42.47 -41.48
C ARG A 1025 26.64 -41.28 -40.62
N ASP A 1026 27.52 -40.88 -39.71
CA ASP A 1026 27.31 -39.71 -38.87
C ASP A 1026 27.13 -38.45 -39.72
N ALA A 1027 27.99 -38.26 -40.73
CA ALA A 1027 27.86 -37.18 -41.71
C ALA A 1027 26.57 -37.28 -42.56
N LEU A 1028 26.11 -38.49 -42.89
CA LEU A 1028 24.85 -38.71 -43.60
C LEU A 1028 23.63 -38.39 -42.72
N GLU A 1029 23.66 -38.80 -41.44
CA GLU A 1029 22.62 -38.46 -40.46
C GLU A 1029 22.59 -36.96 -40.15
N GLU A 1030 23.74 -36.31 -40.01
CA GLU A 1030 23.81 -34.86 -39.78
C GLU A 1030 23.26 -34.08 -40.97
N ALA A 1031 23.57 -34.49 -42.20
CA ALA A 1031 22.95 -33.93 -43.41
C ALA A 1031 21.43 -34.19 -43.46
N GLN A 1032 20.96 -35.36 -43.02
CA GLN A 1032 19.52 -35.66 -42.93
C GLN A 1032 18.82 -34.83 -41.85
N ARG A 1033 19.42 -34.66 -40.66
CA ARG A 1033 18.91 -33.83 -39.56
C ARG A 1033 18.84 -32.35 -39.96
N TRP A 1034 19.86 -31.84 -40.66
CA TRP A 1034 19.86 -30.48 -41.21
C TRP A 1034 18.74 -30.30 -42.25
N ASN A 1035 18.57 -31.25 -43.18
CA ASN A 1035 17.52 -31.19 -44.20
C ASN A 1035 16.11 -31.26 -43.59
N ALA A 1036 15.89 -32.14 -42.60
CA ALA A 1036 14.63 -32.23 -41.86
C ALA A 1036 14.32 -30.95 -41.06
N SER A 1037 15.34 -30.32 -40.45
CA SER A 1037 15.21 -29.02 -39.79
C SER A 1037 14.84 -27.91 -40.78
N LEU A 1038 15.49 -27.88 -41.96
CA LEU A 1038 15.17 -26.93 -43.03
C LEU A 1038 13.74 -27.11 -43.56
N GLN A 1039 13.29 -28.34 -43.78
CA GLN A 1039 11.92 -28.65 -44.20
C GLN A 1039 10.88 -28.28 -43.14
N ALA A 1040 11.14 -28.57 -41.86
CA ALA A 1040 10.26 -28.13 -40.77
C ALA A 1040 10.14 -26.61 -40.70
N ARG A 1041 11.25 -25.88 -40.90
CA ARG A 1041 11.27 -24.41 -40.89
C ARG A 1041 10.59 -23.81 -42.12
N LEU A 1042 10.70 -24.44 -43.30
CA LEU A 1042 9.93 -24.07 -44.49
C LEU A 1042 8.43 -24.32 -44.32
N GLY A 1043 8.04 -25.45 -43.72
CA GLY A 1043 6.65 -25.73 -43.38
C GLY A 1043 6.06 -24.73 -42.38
N GLN A 1044 6.84 -24.30 -41.39
CA GLN A 1044 6.45 -23.21 -40.47
C GLN A 1044 6.26 -21.86 -41.18
N ILE A 1045 7.02 -21.58 -42.25
CA ILE A 1045 6.84 -20.38 -43.08
C ILE A 1045 5.58 -20.50 -43.94
N GLN A 1046 5.33 -21.66 -44.57
CA GLN A 1046 4.09 -21.91 -45.33
C GLN A 1046 2.83 -21.80 -44.44
N ASN A 1047 2.89 -22.34 -43.22
CA ASN A 1047 1.80 -22.23 -42.23
C ASN A 1047 1.55 -20.79 -41.72
N ARG A 1048 2.43 -19.83 -42.02
CA ARG A 1048 2.22 -18.39 -41.76
C ARG A 1048 1.72 -17.61 -42.98
N GLY A 1049 1.59 -18.25 -44.14
CA GLY A 1049 1.11 -17.65 -45.39
C GLY A 1049 -0.25 -18.16 -45.89
N GLY A 1050 -0.93 -19.04 -45.13
CA GLY A 1050 -2.17 -19.69 -45.55
C GLY A 1050 -3.37 -19.32 -44.67
N GLY A 1051 -4.03 -18.20 -44.98
CA GLY A 1051 -5.26 -17.77 -44.30
C GLY A 1051 -6.53 -18.07 -45.11
N VAL A 1052 -7.38 -18.94 -44.56
CA VAL A 1052 -8.77 -19.25 -45.01
C VAL A 1052 -8.91 -19.93 -46.38
N GLY A 1053 -9.53 -21.13 -46.40
CA GLY A 1053 -10.35 -21.53 -47.55
C GLY A 1053 -10.15 -22.90 -48.20
N GLN A 1054 -10.13 -24.02 -47.46
CA GLN A 1054 -10.67 -25.28 -48.00
C GLN A 1054 -11.42 -26.09 -46.94
N ALA A 1055 -12.67 -26.45 -47.25
CA ALA A 1055 -13.39 -27.53 -46.58
C ALA A 1055 -13.08 -28.84 -47.32
N ASN A 1056 -12.61 -29.86 -46.60
CA ASN A 1056 -12.35 -31.18 -47.17
C ASN A 1056 -13.64 -32.00 -47.22
N ASP A 1057 -14.34 -32.00 -48.35
CA ASP A 1057 -15.25 -33.11 -48.70
C ASP A 1057 -15.54 -33.21 -50.21
N SER A 1058 -14.54 -33.65 -50.98
CA SER A 1058 -14.73 -34.50 -52.17
C SER A 1058 -13.39 -35.06 -52.67
N MET A 1059 -13.37 -36.36 -52.95
CA MET A 1059 -12.25 -37.04 -53.62
C MET A 1059 -12.52 -37.14 -55.13
N ASP A 1060 -11.45 -37.37 -55.90
CA ASP A 1060 -11.45 -37.67 -57.34
C ASP A 1060 -11.93 -36.55 -58.29
N THR A 1061 -10.98 -35.77 -58.81
CA THR A 1061 -10.70 -35.72 -60.26
C THR A 1061 -9.28 -35.23 -60.51
N LEU A 1062 -8.57 -35.86 -61.45
CA LEU A 1062 -7.20 -35.52 -61.85
C LEU A 1062 -7.16 -34.41 -62.92
N SER A 1063 -6.13 -33.56 -62.81
CA SER A 1063 -5.41 -32.94 -63.94
C SER A 1063 -6.20 -32.28 -65.08
N LEU A 1064 -6.47 -30.97 -64.97
CA LEU A 1064 -6.16 -30.01 -66.05
C LEU A 1064 -6.04 -28.57 -65.49
N ILE A 1065 -5.55 -27.64 -66.31
CA ILE A 1065 -5.39 -26.19 -66.04
C ILE A 1065 -4.13 -25.86 -65.22
N GLY A 1066 -3.00 -25.81 -65.92
CA GLY A 1066 -2.07 -24.68 -65.75
C GLY A 1066 -2.60 -23.44 -66.49
N ASP A 1067 -1.76 -22.41 -66.64
CA ASP A 1067 -2.06 -21.14 -67.33
C ASP A 1067 -3.11 -20.23 -66.67
N GLN A 1068 -2.74 -19.60 -65.54
CA GLN A 1068 -3.34 -18.31 -65.14
C GLN A 1068 -2.50 -17.42 -64.20
N THR A 1069 -1.20 -17.28 -64.46
CA THR A 1069 -0.33 -16.25 -63.84
C THR A 1069 0.31 -15.34 -64.91
N SER A 1070 -0.55 -14.71 -65.73
CA SER A 1070 -0.14 -13.80 -66.82
C SER A 1070 -1.04 -12.57 -66.90
N TYR A 1071 -1.04 -11.73 -65.86
CA TYR A 1071 -1.67 -10.40 -65.87
C TYR A 1071 -0.91 -9.39 -64.98
N MET A 1072 0.33 -9.06 -65.35
CA MET A 1072 1.02 -7.80 -64.99
C MET A 1072 2.23 -7.58 -65.93
N SER A 1073 1.96 -7.36 -67.22
CA SER A 1073 2.94 -6.86 -68.20
C SER A 1073 2.22 -6.14 -69.35
N ILE A 1074 2.98 -5.43 -70.18
CA ILE A 1074 2.57 -4.47 -71.23
C ILE A 1074 2.25 -3.06 -70.67
N CYS A 1075 3.28 -2.18 -70.66
CA CYS A 1075 3.22 -0.81 -71.23
C CYS A 1075 4.54 0.00 -71.07
N VAL A 1076 5.70 -0.61 -71.31
CA VAL A 1076 6.94 0.10 -71.69
C VAL A 1076 7.52 -0.59 -72.94
N GLY A 1077 8.12 0.18 -73.85
CA GLY A 1077 8.37 -0.22 -75.24
C GLY A 1077 9.57 -1.13 -75.51
N GLU A 1078 9.71 -1.51 -76.78
CA GLU A 1078 10.64 -2.55 -77.25
C GLU A 1078 12.11 -2.09 -77.35
N GLY A 1079 12.96 -2.64 -76.48
CA GLY A 1079 14.39 -2.90 -76.73
C GLY A 1079 15.41 -1.75 -76.57
N PRO A 1080 16.72 -2.05 -76.65
CA PRO A 1080 17.33 -3.37 -76.83
C PRO A 1080 18.01 -3.91 -75.54
N GLU A 1081 17.61 -5.10 -75.08
CA GLU A 1081 18.34 -5.84 -74.04
C GLU A 1081 19.44 -6.71 -74.67
N GLU A 1082 20.66 -6.18 -74.85
CA GLU A 1082 21.81 -7.04 -75.26
C GLU A 1082 23.18 -6.67 -74.65
N GLU A 1083 23.37 -5.48 -74.07
CA GLU A 1083 24.69 -5.05 -73.55
C GLU A 1083 24.94 -5.31 -72.04
N LEU A 1084 23.93 -5.74 -71.27
CA LEU A 1084 24.03 -5.81 -69.79
C LEU A 1084 24.62 -7.11 -69.21
N GLN A 1085 24.86 -8.15 -70.02
CA GLN A 1085 25.34 -9.45 -69.49
C GLN A 1085 26.84 -9.50 -69.17
N HIS A 1086 27.63 -8.45 -69.48
CA HIS A 1086 29.10 -8.47 -69.38
C HIS A 1086 29.71 -7.26 -68.64
N LEU A 1087 29.10 -6.84 -67.52
CA LEU A 1087 29.64 -5.82 -66.61
C LEU A 1087 30.05 -6.44 -65.26
N THR A 1088 31.35 -6.44 -64.97
CA THR A 1088 31.91 -7.05 -63.74
C THR A 1088 31.68 -6.16 -62.51
N ILE A 1089 31.59 -6.79 -61.32
CA ILE A 1089 31.25 -6.15 -60.04
C ILE A 1089 32.10 -4.90 -59.69
N GLU A 1090 33.36 -4.83 -60.11
CA GLU A 1090 34.22 -3.65 -59.90
C GLU A 1090 33.76 -2.41 -60.68
N GLN A 1091 33.19 -2.57 -61.87
CA GLN A 1091 32.75 -1.44 -62.69
C GLN A 1091 31.42 -0.83 -62.19
N LEU A 1092 30.56 -1.65 -61.57
CA LEU A 1092 29.38 -1.16 -60.85
C LEU A 1092 29.79 -0.32 -59.63
N ARG A 1093 30.82 -0.73 -58.88
CA ARG A 1093 31.27 -0.02 -57.66
C ARG A 1093 31.74 1.42 -57.94
N ILE A 1094 32.29 1.68 -59.12
CA ILE A 1094 32.82 3.01 -59.50
C ILE A 1094 31.68 4.01 -59.83
N LYS A 1095 30.49 3.54 -60.22
CA LYS A 1095 29.33 4.41 -60.55
C LYS A 1095 28.45 4.79 -59.34
N VAL A 1096 28.75 4.30 -58.14
CA VAL A 1096 27.99 4.56 -56.89
C VAL A 1096 28.80 5.46 -55.93
N SER A 1097 29.71 6.27 -56.46
CA SER A 1097 30.53 7.23 -55.69
C SER A 1097 30.73 8.53 -56.46
N ALA A 1098 29.63 9.07 -56.97
CA ALA A 1098 29.50 10.38 -57.63
C ALA A 1098 28.15 11.00 -57.24
#